data_AF-A0A1B1TU18-F1
#
_entry.id   AF-A0A1B1TU18-F1
#
_cell.length_a   1.000
_cell.length_b   1.000
_cell.length_c   1.000
_cell.angle_alpha   90.00
_cell.angle_beta   90.00
_cell.angle_gamma   90.00
#
_symmetry.space_group_name_H-M   'P 1'
#
loop_
_entity.id
_entity.type
_entity.pdbx_description
1 polymer ?
#
loop_
_entity_poly.entity_id
_entity_poly.type
_entity_poly.pdbx_seq_one_letter_code
_entity_poly.pdbx_strand_id
1 'polypeptide(L)'
;MEMRQIQLTRQAIQDLRNLQSTGSLKVPERLFERLTETPDDSNFPNTIHFSGGGCADHWRSRLDLGGGSSLRLIWILNQEDGSIRILYAAQRNDDTYDIDIKALPREPAYTWNGEKDIAWSFFLNGGYNYSPVMTQAQKLTSDQIGQHTAVSHYGENPRIGFFAHITQSPPGTGKTVTAALRACDLYKMGWNVLFLLPQSLLEEVKEFHCLQSIPSDMSQGFFYGTFQDWVKHASPESESSMLSSDEELKILQDLAQRAEQSQAGLNFQGIRQRDLILYQSFVLKPDSDQTKNTVYQENADRIEVLKRISPEWWDQACKDINKLSRSDIATRLCEQWEQTPVTLPTKDRVGITVIIDESQDYLLSELEAIKKLCRGWQEAGQPTYLWLLGDLNQRIMPVDFDWGALGLVNVQEPDWKCFRNSKRILEFSNLFLAPVLENARQNNARCPYQPTEADYAYKVGEKVKLIKYPSSSEAEGFLEKLCQSLGRKTKAIEASKSLIYKLVSRVKVLYAETYQSKYNDQLEFLNVHEVKGREFDTSVVFNAFKTTTPEPTSEDWWQWYTLLTRTRSQLVIVITEAQYQLLLQYLPNLSSVCELIDCKNEPAIDNLIHWLQAEDDELILALQKKNIIRQYILDALQLESVLLYRDMYEVLDQINFKGEERSELEREMILRLQERSLEELKAKLAILNAEKANPLLQSLLLRAMGHYWDGARRITTLKDTQPTECDRVMEAIAHDLEAVNLFVEAARLRFQMRQIPYPEHLPLPEIAQAEGNLITALVKILKSQDNVYTQGN
;
A
#
# COMPACT_ATOMS: atom_id res chain seq x y z
N MET A 1 -24.78 -25.77 0.84
CA MET A 1 -24.94 -25.04 2.11
C MET A 1 -23.93 -23.92 2.05
N GLU A 2 -24.35 -22.66 2.07
CA GLU A 2 -23.41 -21.54 2.00
C GLU A 2 -22.60 -21.48 3.30
N MET A 3 -21.27 -21.39 3.18
CA MET A 3 -20.40 -21.19 4.33
C MET A 3 -20.68 -19.80 4.91
N ARG A 4 -20.79 -19.70 6.24
CA ARG A 4 -20.97 -18.40 6.90
C ARG A 4 -19.72 -17.55 6.72
N GLN A 5 -19.90 -16.25 6.52
CA GLN A 5 -18.78 -15.31 6.39
C GLN A 5 -18.19 -14.96 7.77
N ILE A 6 -16.87 -14.93 7.88
CA ILE A 6 -16.17 -14.42 9.08
C ILE A 6 -15.75 -12.97 8.82
N GLN A 7 -16.14 -12.11 9.75
CA GLN A 7 -15.72 -10.73 9.84
C GLN A 7 -14.85 -10.52 11.07
N LEU A 8 -13.85 -9.67 10.97
CA LEU A 8 -12.88 -9.39 12.01
C LEU A 8 -12.91 -7.91 12.37
N THR A 9 -12.89 -7.63 13.68
CA THR A 9 -12.55 -6.29 14.16
C THR A 9 -11.05 -6.06 14.01
N ARG A 10 -10.65 -4.79 14.01
CA ARG A 10 -9.22 -4.44 14.01
C ARG A 10 -8.48 -4.99 15.23
N GLN A 11 -9.12 -4.99 16.40
CA GLN A 11 -8.53 -5.56 17.61
C GLN A 11 -8.26 -7.06 17.44
N ALA A 12 -9.23 -7.80 16.90
CA ALA A 12 -9.07 -9.24 16.65
C ALA A 12 -7.90 -9.54 15.69
N ILE A 13 -7.71 -8.74 14.64
CA ILE A 13 -6.56 -8.89 13.74
C ILE A 13 -5.24 -8.69 14.48
N GLN A 14 -5.11 -7.61 15.27
CA GLN A 14 -3.88 -7.33 16.02
C GLN A 14 -3.57 -8.44 17.04
N ASP A 15 -4.61 -8.91 17.73
CA ASP A 15 -4.53 -10.05 18.62
C ASP A 15 -4.01 -11.31 17.90
N LEU A 16 -4.56 -11.62 16.72
CA LEU A 16 -4.15 -12.77 15.90
C LEU A 16 -2.71 -12.64 15.39
N ARG A 17 -2.26 -11.43 15.04
CA ARG A 17 -0.86 -11.16 14.67
C ARG A 17 0.08 -11.42 15.83
N ASN A 18 -0.26 -10.94 17.03
CA ASN A 18 0.50 -11.18 18.25
C ASN A 18 0.60 -12.67 18.60
N LEU A 19 -0.34 -13.50 18.15
CA LEU A 19 -0.31 -14.95 18.33
C LEU A 19 0.59 -15.68 17.30
N GLN A 20 0.89 -15.06 16.16
CA GLN A 20 1.81 -15.66 15.18
C GLN A 20 3.25 -15.68 15.71
N SER A 21 3.66 -14.63 16.41
CA SER A 21 5.01 -14.51 16.98
C SER A 21 5.30 -15.54 18.09
N THR A 22 4.27 -16.17 18.68
CA THR A 22 4.40 -17.25 19.67
C THR A 22 4.47 -18.67 19.07
N GLY A 23 4.46 -18.80 17.74
CA GLY A 23 4.65 -20.07 17.02
C GLY A 23 3.39 -20.91 16.78
N SER A 24 2.18 -20.38 17.05
CA SER A 24 0.90 -21.12 16.93
C SER A 24 0.15 -20.90 15.60
N LEU A 25 0.88 -20.77 14.48
CA LEU A 25 0.38 -20.26 13.19
C LEU A 25 -0.84 -21.00 12.59
N LYS A 26 -0.97 -22.33 12.75
CA LYS A 26 -2.02 -23.15 12.09
C LYS A 26 -3.33 -23.29 12.88
N VAL A 27 -3.42 -22.66 14.05
CA VAL A 27 -4.51 -22.92 15.02
C VAL A 27 -5.73 -22.02 14.75
N PRO A 28 -5.59 -20.70 14.52
CA PRO A 28 -6.75 -19.84 14.29
C PRO A 28 -7.47 -20.15 12.97
N GLU A 29 -6.73 -20.46 11.91
CA GLU A 29 -7.28 -20.84 10.58
C GLU A 29 -8.25 -22.03 10.69
N ARG A 30 -7.83 -23.12 11.34
CA ARG A 30 -8.67 -24.32 11.54
C ARG A 30 -9.90 -24.04 12.38
N LEU A 31 -9.82 -23.09 13.30
CA LEU A 31 -10.96 -22.69 14.14
C LEU A 31 -11.97 -21.91 13.31
N PHE A 32 -11.50 -21.03 12.42
CA PHE A 32 -12.34 -20.26 11.50
C PHE A 32 -13.06 -21.20 10.52
N GLU A 33 -12.36 -22.15 9.91
CA GLU A 33 -12.97 -23.17 9.04
C GLU A 33 -14.12 -23.88 9.75
N ARG A 34 -13.86 -24.41 10.95
CA ARG A 34 -14.89 -25.10 11.73
C ARG A 34 -16.08 -24.18 12.05
N LEU A 35 -15.83 -22.91 12.38
CA LEU A 35 -16.89 -21.95 12.69
C LEU A 35 -17.78 -21.69 11.48
N THR A 36 -17.20 -21.62 10.27
CA THR A 36 -17.95 -21.43 9.02
C THR A 36 -18.74 -22.67 8.59
N GLU A 37 -18.28 -23.87 8.95
CA GLU A 37 -18.89 -25.16 8.61
C GLU A 37 -20.03 -25.57 9.54
N THR A 38 -20.16 -24.95 10.72
CA THR A 38 -21.14 -25.36 11.75
C THR A 38 -22.49 -24.65 11.53
N PRO A 39 -23.58 -25.38 11.23
CA PRO A 39 -24.87 -24.77 10.91
C PRO A 39 -25.68 -24.30 12.13
N ASP A 40 -25.39 -24.83 13.33
CA ASP A 40 -26.09 -24.53 14.60
C ASP A 40 -25.09 -24.00 15.64
N ASP A 41 -25.35 -22.78 16.13
CA ASP A 41 -24.46 -22.03 17.03
C ASP A 41 -24.17 -22.77 18.34
N SER A 42 -25.10 -23.64 18.75
CA SER A 42 -25.03 -24.41 20.00
C SER A 42 -24.18 -25.68 19.92
N ASN A 43 -23.76 -26.09 18.72
CA ASN A 43 -23.10 -27.37 18.47
C ASN A 43 -21.58 -27.28 18.22
N PHE A 44 -20.97 -26.12 18.47
CA PHE A 44 -19.53 -25.99 18.34
C PHE A 44 -18.80 -26.58 19.57
N PRO A 45 -17.89 -27.57 19.40
CA PRO A 45 -17.15 -28.15 20.51
C PRO A 45 -16.33 -27.09 21.26
N ASN A 46 -16.46 -27.02 22.59
CA ASN A 46 -15.78 -26.04 23.45
C ASN A 46 -16.19 -24.57 23.22
N THR A 47 -17.39 -24.33 22.70
CA THR A 47 -18.00 -23.00 22.68
C THR A 47 -18.99 -22.84 23.84
N ILE A 48 -18.96 -21.68 24.49
CA ILE A 48 -19.87 -21.33 25.57
C ILE A 48 -20.52 -19.98 25.24
N HIS A 49 -21.85 -19.94 25.33
CA HIS A 49 -22.63 -18.71 25.25
C HIS A 49 -22.59 -17.97 26.60
N PHE A 50 -22.42 -16.65 26.59
CA PHE A 50 -22.44 -15.86 27.82
C PHE A 50 -23.89 -15.62 28.26
N SER A 51 -24.30 -16.19 29.40
CA SER A 51 -25.65 -16.00 29.96
C SER A 51 -25.65 -14.92 31.05
N GLY A 52 -25.87 -13.66 30.66
CA GLY A 52 -26.14 -12.55 31.59
C GLY A 52 -25.13 -11.39 31.55
N GLY A 53 -25.43 -10.35 32.34
CA GLY A 53 -24.49 -9.24 32.59
C GLY A 53 -24.26 -8.28 31.42
N GLY A 54 -25.08 -8.25 30.38
CA GLY A 54 -24.93 -7.32 29.24
C GLY A 54 -24.06 -7.82 28.07
N CYS A 55 -23.62 -9.09 28.12
CA CYS A 55 -22.89 -9.76 27.04
C CYS A 55 -23.70 -10.95 26.48
N ALA A 56 -25.03 -10.88 26.52
CA ALA A 56 -25.92 -12.00 26.19
C ALA A 56 -25.96 -12.37 24.70
N ASP A 57 -25.24 -11.63 23.87
CA ASP A 57 -25.01 -11.82 22.43
C ASP A 57 -23.62 -12.42 22.13
N HIS A 58 -22.78 -12.59 23.16
CA HIS A 58 -21.40 -13.05 23.00
C HIS A 58 -21.26 -14.56 23.12
N TRP A 59 -20.31 -15.06 22.35
CA TRP A 59 -19.85 -16.44 22.35
C TRP A 59 -18.37 -16.48 22.63
N ARG A 60 -17.93 -17.54 23.33
CA ARG A 60 -16.52 -17.84 23.54
C ARG A 60 -16.20 -19.21 23.00
N SER A 61 -15.29 -19.30 22.04
CA SER A 61 -14.75 -20.56 21.54
C SER A 61 -13.34 -20.81 22.07
N ARG A 62 -13.03 -22.06 22.38
CA ARG A 62 -11.71 -22.49 22.87
C ARG A 62 -11.13 -23.61 22.00
N LEU A 63 -9.84 -23.50 21.67
CA LEU A 63 -9.08 -24.55 21.02
C LEU A 63 -7.82 -24.87 21.85
N ASP A 64 -7.68 -26.12 22.29
CA ASP A 64 -6.53 -26.56 23.08
C ASP A 64 -5.29 -26.70 22.20
N LEU A 65 -4.18 -26.11 22.66
CA LEU A 65 -2.89 -26.07 21.98
C LEU A 65 -1.91 -27.13 22.45
N GLY A 66 -2.29 -27.91 23.49
CA GLY A 66 -1.37 -28.80 24.21
C GLY A 66 -0.58 -28.06 25.29
N GLY A 67 0.02 -28.80 26.23
CA GLY A 67 0.87 -28.23 27.28
C GLY A 67 0.19 -27.28 28.26
N GLY A 68 -1.15 -27.33 28.39
CA GLY A 68 -1.92 -26.43 29.26
C GLY A 68 -2.33 -25.09 28.63
N SER A 69 -1.88 -24.83 27.39
CA SER A 69 -2.23 -23.62 26.64
C SER A 69 -3.49 -23.83 25.78
N SER A 70 -4.25 -22.75 25.55
CA SER A 70 -5.43 -22.77 24.69
C SER A 70 -5.63 -21.42 24.00
N LEU A 71 -6.00 -21.43 22.73
CA LEU A 71 -6.51 -20.27 22.01
C LEU A 71 -7.97 -20.02 22.44
N ARG A 72 -8.30 -18.76 22.70
CA ARG A 72 -9.66 -18.29 22.99
C ARG A 72 -10.05 -17.24 21.97
N LEU A 73 -11.27 -17.35 21.45
CA LEU A 73 -11.91 -16.34 20.62
C LEU A 73 -13.18 -15.85 21.31
N ILE A 74 -13.42 -14.55 21.26
CA ILE A 74 -14.71 -13.95 21.59
C ILE A 74 -15.34 -13.44 20.31
N TRP A 75 -16.59 -13.81 20.06
CA TRP A 75 -17.30 -13.46 18.83
C TRP A 75 -18.79 -13.25 19.08
N ILE A 76 -19.45 -12.59 18.14
CA ILE A 76 -20.90 -12.39 18.09
C ILE A 76 -21.45 -12.84 16.74
N LEU A 77 -22.72 -13.23 16.70
CA LEU A 77 -23.41 -13.51 15.45
C LEU A 77 -24.15 -12.25 14.99
N ASN A 78 -23.91 -11.83 13.75
CA ASN A 78 -24.71 -10.77 13.15
C ASN A 78 -26.08 -11.34 12.73
N GLN A 79 -27.15 -10.79 13.28
CA GLN A 79 -28.50 -11.27 12.98
C GLN A 79 -29.00 -10.85 11.58
N GLU A 80 -28.42 -9.79 10.99
CA GLU A 80 -28.88 -9.28 9.69
C GLU A 80 -28.43 -10.15 8.51
N ASP A 81 -27.18 -10.62 8.52
CA ASP A 81 -26.56 -11.35 7.41
C ASP A 81 -26.02 -12.75 7.81
N GLY A 82 -26.15 -13.14 9.08
CA GLY A 82 -25.65 -14.42 9.60
C GLY A 82 -24.12 -14.53 9.69
N SER A 83 -23.38 -13.42 9.50
CA SER A 83 -21.91 -13.42 9.60
C SER A 83 -21.44 -13.57 11.05
N ILE A 84 -20.31 -14.23 11.23
CA ILE A 84 -19.63 -14.39 12.52
C ILE A 84 -18.61 -13.27 12.67
N ARG A 85 -18.77 -12.42 13.68
CA ARG A 85 -17.85 -11.30 13.96
C ARG A 85 -16.91 -11.64 15.11
N ILE A 86 -15.63 -11.79 14.81
CA ILE A 86 -14.58 -12.02 15.81
C ILE A 86 -14.16 -10.68 16.41
N LEU A 87 -14.28 -10.57 17.74
CA LEU A 87 -14.02 -9.34 18.48
C LEU A 87 -12.65 -9.33 19.16
N TYR A 88 -12.17 -10.51 19.57
CA TYR A 88 -10.95 -10.67 20.36
C TYR A 88 -10.35 -12.08 20.19
N ALA A 89 -9.01 -12.17 20.24
CA ALA A 89 -8.29 -13.43 20.27
C ALA A 89 -7.16 -13.42 21.32
N ALA A 90 -6.92 -14.55 22.00
CA ALA A 90 -5.73 -14.68 22.84
C ALA A 90 -5.34 -16.11 23.14
N GLN A 91 -4.06 -16.29 23.43
CA GLN A 91 -3.51 -17.51 24.02
C GLN A 91 -3.56 -17.37 25.54
N ARG A 92 -4.11 -18.39 26.20
CA ARG A 92 -4.31 -18.40 27.66
C ARG A 92 -3.01 -18.14 28.44
N ASN A 93 -3.02 -17.06 29.22
CA ASN A 93 -2.17 -16.75 30.37
C ASN A 93 -3.06 -16.30 31.56
N ASP A 94 -2.51 -16.06 32.75
CA ASP A 94 -3.32 -15.75 33.95
C ASP A 94 -4.11 -14.43 33.84
N ASP A 95 -3.66 -13.49 33.00
CA ASP A 95 -4.27 -12.16 32.79
C ASP A 95 -5.49 -12.15 31.85
N THR A 96 -5.83 -13.27 31.20
CA THR A 96 -6.94 -13.32 30.22
C THR A 96 -8.34 -13.11 30.85
N TYR A 97 -8.45 -13.01 32.18
CA TYR A 97 -9.72 -12.75 32.88
C TYR A 97 -9.98 -11.27 33.17
N ASP A 98 -9.00 -10.39 32.93
CA ASP A 98 -9.10 -8.95 33.22
C ASP A 98 -9.67 -8.13 32.06
N ILE A 99 -10.01 -8.79 30.94
CA ILE A 99 -10.52 -8.12 29.75
C ILE A 99 -11.99 -7.76 29.96
N ASP A 100 -12.30 -6.47 29.86
CA ASP A 100 -13.68 -6.00 29.81
C ASP A 100 -14.30 -6.34 28.44
N ILE A 101 -14.99 -7.48 28.38
CA ILE A 101 -15.69 -7.96 27.18
C ILE A 101 -16.68 -6.91 26.64
N LYS A 102 -17.26 -6.08 27.51
CA LYS A 102 -18.23 -5.05 27.08
C LYS A 102 -17.57 -3.89 26.35
N ALA A 103 -16.30 -3.64 26.62
CA ALA A 103 -15.52 -2.58 26.01
C ALA A 103 -14.91 -3.01 24.66
N LEU A 104 -15.08 -4.27 24.24
CA LEU A 104 -14.57 -4.74 22.96
C LEU A 104 -15.26 -4.02 21.79
N PRO A 105 -14.49 -3.61 20.76
CA PRO A 105 -15.07 -2.99 19.57
C PRO A 105 -15.96 -4.00 18.85
N ARG A 106 -17.13 -3.55 18.38
CA ARG A 106 -18.13 -4.42 17.71
C ARG A 106 -18.21 -4.23 16.20
N GLU A 107 -17.69 -3.11 15.69
CA GLU A 107 -17.75 -2.80 14.27
C GLU A 107 -16.74 -3.66 13.50
N PRO A 108 -17.20 -4.46 12.51
CA PRO A 108 -16.29 -5.23 11.67
C PRO A 108 -15.49 -4.27 10.80
N ALA A 109 -14.23 -4.60 10.58
CA ALA A 109 -13.34 -3.85 9.70
C ALA A 109 -12.97 -4.66 8.45
N TYR A 110 -12.83 -5.99 8.59
CA TYR A 110 -12.33 -6.85 7.53
C TYR A 110 -13.09 -8.16 7.42
N THR A 111 -13.05 -8.78 6.25
CA THR A 111 -13.59 -10.11 5.97
C THR A 111 -12.45 -11.11 5.75
N TRP A 112 -12.61 -12.33 6.24
CA TRP A 112 -11.76 -13.47 5.88
C TRP A 112 -12.40 -14.26 4.74
N ASN A 113 -11.65 -14.54 3.66
CA ASN A 113 -12.14 -15.22 2.46
C ASN A 113 -11.65 -16.67 2.35
N GLY A 114 -11.18 -17.25 3.45
CA GLY A 114 -10.69 -18.63 3.46
C GLY A 114 -9.20 -18.77 3.15
N GLU A 115 -8.41 -17.71 3.35
CA GLU A 115 -6.96 -17.73 3.22
C GLU A 115 -6.33 -18.78 4.15
N LYS A 116 -5.42 -19.61 3.60
CA LYS A 116 -4.77 -20.75 4.28
C LYS A 116 -3.25 -20.73 4.17
N ASP A 117 -2.56 -21.42 5.08
CA ASP A 117 -1.09 -21.59 5.05
C ASP A 117 -0.33 -20.27 4.84
N ILE A 118 0.38 -20.10 3.71
CA ILE A 118 1.13 -18.86 3.40
C ILE A 118 0.18 -17.69 3.14
N ALA A 119 -0.95 -17.92 2.49
CA ALA A 119 -1.96 -16.88 2.25
C ALA A 119 -2.56 -16.36 3.58
N TRP A 120 -2.68 -17.22 4.59
CA TRP A 120 -3.06 -16.79 5.95
C TRP A 120 -1.99 -15.90 6.59
N SER A 121 -0.71 -16.18 6.37
CA SER A 121 0.39 -15.32 6.82
C SER A 121 0.34 -13.95 6.13
N PHE A 122 0.11 -13.89 4.82
CA PHE A 122 -0.10 -12.63 4.10
C PHE A 122 -1.33 -11.88 4.62
N PHE A 123 -2.46 -12.58 4.79
CA PHE A 123 -3.69 -12.01 5.31
C PHE A 123 -3.43 -11.31 6.64
N LEU A 124 -2.90 -12.03 7.64
CA LEU A 124 -2.64 -11.45 8.97
C LEU A 124 -1.59 -10.34 8.95
N ASN A 125 -0.64 -10.35 8.02
CA ASN A 125 0.41 -9.33 7.97
C ASN A 125 0.07 -8.14 7.07
N GLY A 126 -1.19 -7.92 6.69
CA GLY A 126 -1.63 -6.72 5.95
C GLY A 126 -2.59 -7.02 4.81
N GLY A 127 -2.65 -8.27 4.33
CA GLY A 127 -3.58 -8.67 3.27
C GLY A 127 -5.06 -8.53 3.64
N TYR A 128 -5.41 -8.49 4.93
CA TYR A 128 -6.79 -8.19 5.36
C TYR A 128 -7.29 -6.82 4.87
N ASN A 129 -6.40 -5.86 4.60
CA ASN A 129 -6.76 -4.54 4.07
C ASN A 129 -7.40 -4.63 2.68
N TYR A 130 -7.24 -5.75 1.97
CA TYR A 130 -7.85 -6.03 0.68
C TYR A 130 -9.30 -6.54 0.78
N SER A 131 -9.78 -6.79 2.00
CA SER A 131 -11.15 -7.23 2.28
C SER A 131 -11.87 -6.32 3.27
N PRO A 132 -11.89 -4.99 3.05
CA PRO A 132 -12.47 -4.09 4.03
C PRO A 132 -14.01 -4.19 4.06
N VAL A 133 -14.61 -3.77 5.17
CA VAL A 133 -16.06 -3.74 5.38
C VAL A 133 -16.49 -2.31 5.76
N MET A 134 -17.54 -1.81 5.12
CA MET A 134 -18.15 -0.54 5.53
C MET A 134 -18.91 -0.68 6.84
N THR A 135 -18.75 0.30 7.72
CA THR A 135 -19.56 0.41 8.94
C THR A 135 -20.96 0.93 8.61
N GLN A 136 -21.89 0.79 9.56
CA GLN A 136 -23.27 1.23 9.31
C GLN A 136 -23.35 2.74 9.02
N ALA A 137 -22.54 3.56 9.69
CA ALA A 137 -22.48 5.00 9.43
C ALA A 137 -21.94 5.31 8.03
N GLN A 138 -20.93 4.57 7.55
CA GLN A 138 -20.42 4.71 6.18
C GLN A 138 -21.45 4.28 5.14
N LYS A 139 -22.16 3.17 5.37
CA LYS A 139 -23.25 2.70 4.51
C LYS A 139 -24.36 3.75 4.40
N LEU A 140 -24.87 4.22 5.54
CA LEU A 140 -25.95 5.23 5.57
C LEU A 140 -25.59 6.53 4.81
N THR A 141 -24.34 7.00 4.94
CA THR A 141 -23.87 8.19 4.21
C THR A 141 -23.72 7.90 2.72
N SER A 142 -23.04 6.81 2.35
CA SER A 142 -22.75 6.48 0.95
C SER A 142 -23.97 6.01 0.16
N ASP A 143 -24.98 5.47 0.84
CA ASP A 143 -26.21 5.01 0.20
C ASP A 143 -26.97 6.15 -0.49
N GLN A 144 -26.81 7.40 -0.05
CA GLN A 144 -27.43 8.57 -0.68
C GLN A 144 -26.97 8.78 -2.14
N ILE A 145 -25.79 8.27 -2.50
CA ILE A 145 -25.23 8.36 -3.84
C ILE A 145 -25.91 7.34 -4.75
N GLY A 146 -26.50 7.76 -5.87
CA GLY A 146 -27.18 6.86 -6.80
C GLY A 146 -28.57 6.38 -6.33
N GLN A 147 -29.20 7.07 -5.37
CA GLN A 147 -30.57 6.78 -4.93
C GLN A 147 -31.65 7.42 -5.81
N HIS A 148 -31.37 8.53 -6.46
CA HIS A 148 -32.36 9.30 -7.23
C HIS A 148 -32.02 9.30 -8.72
N THR A 149 -33.03 9.07 -9.55
CA THR A 149 -32.92 9.12 -11.01
C THR A 149 -33.72 10.27 -11.61
N ALA A 150 -34.64 10.84 -10.84
CA ALA A 150 -35.52 11.91 -11.31
C ALA A 150 -34.91 13.29 -11.09
N VAL A 151 -34.84 14.05 -12.18
CA VAL A 151 -34.46 15.46 -12.28
C VAL A 151 -35.14 16.34 -11.22
N SER A 152 -36.39 16.06 -10.85
CA SER A 152 -37.14 16.81 -9.82
C SER A 152 -36.54 16.74 -8.42
N HIS A 153 -35.59 15.84 -8.17
CA HIS A 153 -34.87 15.71 -6.89
C HIS A 153 -33.59 16.53 -6.85
N TYR A 154 -33.40 17.49 -7.77
CA TYR A 154 -32.41 18.55 -7.57
C TYR A 154 -32.52 19.04 -6.12
N GLY A 155 -31.46 18.88 -5.35
CA GLY A 155 -31.29 19.68 -4.14
C GLY A 155 -31.41 21.17 -4.47
N GLU A 156 -31.41 22.04 -3.46
CA GLU A 156 -31.85 23.44 -3.53
C GLU A 156 -31.17 24.36 -4.60
N ASN A 157 -30.19 23.90 -5.39
CA ASN A 157 -29.57 24.68 -6.45
C ASN A 157 -29.69 24.05 -7.86
N PRO A 158 -30.77 24.35 -8.61
CA PRO A 158 -30.97 23.90 -9.99
C PRO A 158 -29.92 24.41 -11.01
N ARG A 159 -28.89 25.16 -10.60
CA ARG A 159 -27.90 25.78 -11.52
C ARG A 159 -26.74 24.88 -11.93
N ILE A 160 -26.39 23.83 -11.17
CA ILE A 160 -25.21 23.00 -11.51
C ILE A 160 -25.51 21.98 -12.61
N GLY A 161 -26.76 21.48 -12.66
CA GLY A 161 -27.26 20.62 -13.74
C GLY A 161 -26.94 19.13 -13.59
N PHE A 162 -26.59 18.64 -12.39
CA PHE A 162 -26.39 17.22 -12.03
C PHE A 162 -26.37 17.06 -10.50
N PHE A 163 -26.31 15.84 -9.95
CA PHE A 163 -26.23 15.61 -8.50
C PHE A 163 -24.78 15.71 -8.01
N ALA A 164 -24.51 16.49 -6.97
CA ALA A 164 -23.17 16.65 -6.41
C ALA A 164 -23.16 16.45 -4.90
N HIS A 165 -22.18 15.70 -4.40
CA HIS A 165 -21.94 15.47 -2.98
C HIS A 165 -20.46 15.70 -2.67
N ILE A 166 -20.17 16.44 -1.60
CA ILE A 166 -18.83 16.59 -1.08
C ILE A 166 -18.78 15.96 0.31
N THR A 167 -17.82 15.08 0.54
CA THR A 167 -17.55 14.47 1.84
C THR A 167 -16.20 14.97 2.34
N GLN A 168 -16.25 15.96 3.24
CA GLN A 168 -15.09 16.37 4.05
C GLN A 168 -15.03 15.44 5.25
N SER A 169 -14.06 14.54 5.28
CA SER A 169 -13.94 13.58 6.38
C SER A 169 -12.49 13.45 6.84
N PRO A 170 -12.24 13.42 8.15
CA PRO A 170 -10.88 13.46 8.68
C PRO A 170 -9.98 12.26 8.34
N PRO A 171 -8.69 12.28 8.72
CA PRO A 171 -7.81 11.12 8.71
C PRO A 171 -8.40 9.87 9.37
N GLY A 172 -8.18 8.71 8.74
CA GLY A 172 -8.40 7.41 9.39
C GLY A 172 -9.86 6.97 9.52
N THR A 173 -10.79 7.65 8.87
CA THR A 173 -12.23 7.34 8.89
C THR A 173 -12.68 6.34 7.82
N GLY A 174 -11.77 5.89 6.95
CA GLY A 174 -12.08 4.93 5.88
C GLY A 174 -12.75 5.54 4.64
N LYS A 175 -12.41 6.79 4.26
CA LYS A 175 -12.91 7.46 3.04
C LYS A 175 -12.70 6.62 1.77
N THR A 176 -11.46 6.24 1.50
CA THR A 176 -11.07 5.44 0.32
C THR A 176 -11.77 4.10 0.29
N VAL A 177 -11.86 3.42 1.44
CA VAL A 177 -12.62 2.17 1.60
C VAL A 177 -14.09 2.38 1.25
N THR A 178 -14.71 3.43 1.79
CA THR A 178 -16.12 3.73 1.55
C THR A 178 -16.39 4.03 0.08
N ALA A 179 -15.51 4.82 -0.56
CA ALA A 179 -15.58 5.13 -1.99
C ALA A 179 -15.46 3.88 -2.87
N ALA A 180 -14.46 3.03 -2.62
CA ALA A 180 -14.19 1.83 -3.41
C ALA A 180 -15.31 0.78 -3.27
N LEU A 181 -15.78 0.53 -2.04
CA LEU A 181 -16.86 -0.43 -1.81
C LEU A 181 -18.18 0.07 -2.39
N ARG A 182 -18.49 1.37 -2.23
CA ARG A 182 -19.68 1.96 -2.86
C ARG A 182 -19.61 1.94 -4.38
N ALA A 183 -18.43 2.17 -4.98
CA ALA A 183 -18.22 2.04 -6.41
C ALA A 183 -18.64 0.64 -6.90
N CYS A 184 -18.19 -0.42 -6.21
CA CYS A 184 -18.54 -1.79 -6.54
C CYS A 184 -20.04 -2.07 -6.36
N ASP A 185 -20.66 -1.55 -5.31
CA ASP A 185 -22.09 -1.72 -5.06
C ASP A 185 -22.94 -1.02 -6.13
N LEU A 186 -22.60 0.22 -6.49
CA LEU A 186 -23.25 0.97 -7.57
C LEU A 186 -23.15 0.24 -8.91
N TYR A 187 -21.97 -0.30 -9.22
CA TYR A 187 -21.77 -1.11 -10.43
C TYR A 187 -22.70 -2.34 -10.46
N LYS A 188 -22.81 -3.07 -9.34
CA LYS A 188 -23.72 -4.21 -9.19
C LYS A 188 -25.19 -3.82 -9.24
N MET A 189 -25.53 -2.61 -8.79
CA MET A 189 -26.86 -2.01 -8.90
C MET A 189 -27.17 -1.48 -10.32
N GLY A 190 -26.26 -1.61 -11.28
CA GLY A 190 -26.49 -1.24 -12.67
C GLY A 190 -26.17 0.22 -13.00
N TRP A 191 -25.35 0.91 -12.20
CA TRP A 191 -24.81 2.23 -12.53
C TRP A 191 -23.52 2.11 -13.33
N ASN A 192 -23.26 3.07 -14.22
CA ASN A 192 -21.91 3.28 -14.72
C ASN A 192 -21.08 3.96 -13.62
N VAL A 193 -19.83 3.55 -13.42
CA VAL A 193 -18.97 4.12 -12.36
C VAL A 193 -17.63 4.53 -12.93
N LEU A 194 -17.25 5.79 -12.71
CA LEU A 194 -15.92 6.34 -12.95
C LEU A 194 -15.29 6.68 -11.59
N PHE A 195 -14.32 5.90 -11.14
CA PHE A 195 -13.64 6.08 -9.87
C PHE A 195 -12.21 6.58 -10.05
N LEU A 196 -11.96 7.83 -9.67
CA LEU A 196 -10.68 8.50 -9.81
C LEU A 196 -9.95 8.61 -8.47
N LEU A 197 -8.68 8.27 -8.47
CA LEU A 197 -7.83 8.27 -7.28
C LEU A 197 -6.36 8.57 -7.64
N PRO A 198 -5.55 9.09 -6.70
CA PRO A 198 -4.11 9.26 -6.92
C PRO A 198 -3.39 7.93 -7.17
N GLN A 199 -2.27 7.97 -7.90
CA GLN A 199 -1.48 6.78 -8.22
C GLN A 199 -1.06 5.98 -6.98
N SER A 200 -0.72 6.66 -5.88
CA SER A 200 -0.28 6.00 -4.64
C SER A 200 -1.35 5.08 -4.03
N LEU A 201 -2.63 5.46 -4.16
CA LEU A 201 -3.78 4.68 -3.69
C LEU A 201 -4.24 3.63 -4.70
N LEU A 202 -4.07 3.89 -6.00
CA LEU A 202 -4.49 2.98 -7.06
C LEU A 202 -3.88 1.58 -6.91
N GLU A 203 -2.60 1.52 -6.56
CA GLU A 203 -1.87 0.26 -6.34
C GLU A 203 -2.41 -0.57 -5.17
N GLU A 204 -3.08 0.06 -4.19
CA GLU A 204 -3.67 -0.63 -3.05
C GLU A 204 -5.13 -1.01 -3.31
N VAL A 205 -5.88 -0.09 -3.90
CA VAL A 205 -7.30 -0.26 -4.21
C VAL A 205 -7.52 -1.36 -5.23
N LYS A 206 -6.63 -1.53 -6.22
CA LYS A 206 -6.74 -2.62 -7.21
C LYS A 206 -6.72 -4.02 -6.58
N GLU A 207 -6.12 -4.16 -5.39
CA GLU A 207 -6.03 -5.43 -4.68
C GLU A 207 -7.30 -5.75 -3.90
N PHE A 208 -8.24 -4.81 -3.76
CA PHE A 208 -9.49 -5.06 -3.05
C PHE A 208 -10.28 -6.17 -3.75
N HIS A 209 -10.68 -7.19 -2.99
CA HIS A 209 -11.36 -8.37 -3.55
C HIS A 209 -12.64 -8.03 -4.33
N CYS A 210 -13.35 -6.98 -3.92
CA CYS A 210 -14.53 -6.51 -4.63
C CYS A 210 -14.20 -6.00 -6.06
N LEU A 211 -13.04 -5.36 -6.23
CA LEU A 211 -12.58 -4.79 -7.50
C LEU A 211 -11.89 -5.81 -8.38
N GLN A 212 -11.17 -6.78 -7.81
CA GLN A 212 -10.49 -7.84 -8.58
C GLN A 212 -11.46 -8.64 -9.50
N SER A 213 -12.75 -8.69 -9.14
CA SER A 213 -13.79 -9.35 -9.92
C SER A 213 -14.43 -8.49 -11.02
N ILE A 214 -14.11 -7.19 -11.06
CA ILE A 214 -14.73 -6.21 -11.96
C ILE A 214 -13.66 -5.71 -12.94
N PRO A 215 -13.80 -5.94 -14.26
CA PRO A 215 -12.86 -5.40 -15.23
C PRO A 215 -12.93 -3.86 -15.25
N SER A 216 -11.77 -3.20 -15.22
CA SER A 216 -11.66 -1.76 -15.42
C SER A 216 -11.78 -1.44 -16.90
N ASP A 217 -13.01 -1.24 -17.37
CA ASP A 217 -13.37 -0.89 -18.73
C ASP A 217 -14.68 -0.10 -18.73
N MET A 218 -14.60 1.19 -19.05
CA MET A 218 -15.80 2.04 -19.02
C MET A 218 -16.85 1.62 -20.05
N SER A 219 -16.46 0.91 -21.12
CA SER A 219 -17.41 0.35 -22.08
C SER A 219 -18.26 -0.79 -21.50
N GLN A 220 -17.80 -1.38 -20.39
CA GLN A 220 -18.55 -2.33 -19.57
C GLN A 220 -19.26 -1.65 -18.39
N GLY A 221 -19.07 -0.33 -18.23
CA GLY A 221 -19.70 0.51 -17.22
C GLY A 221 -18.92 0.63 -15.90
N PHE A 222 -17.65 0.26 -15.86
CA PHE A 222 -16.80 0.47 -14.68
C PHE A 222 -15.40 0.89 -15.05
N PHE A 223 -14.90 1.98 -14.49
CA PHE A 223 -13.52 2.38 -14.63
C PHE A 223 -12.99 2.83 -13.28
N TYR A 224 -11.77 2.40 -12.96
CA TYR A 224 -10.97 2.99 -11.89
C TYR A 224 -9.55 3.26 -12.37
N GLY A 225 -8.98 4.41 -11.97
CA GLY A 225 -7.65 4.86 -12.39
C GLY A 225 -7.35 6.28 -11.94
N THR A 226 -6.21 6.82 -12.36
CA THR A 226 -5.93 8.25 -12.17
C THR A 226 -6.71 9.11 -13.18
N PHE A 227 -6.74 10.43 -12.96
CA PHE A 227 -7.26 11.36 -13.97
C PHE A 227 -6.56 11.17 -15.32
N GLN A 228 -5.24 10.97 -15.32
CA GLN A 228 -4.48 10.76 -16.54
C GLN A 228 -4.85 9.46 -17.25
N ASP A 229 -5.08 8.37 -16.50
CA ASP A 229 -5.54 7.10 -17.07
C ASP A 229 -6.93 7.25 -17.71
N TRP A 230 -7.82 8.01 -17.06
CA TRP A 230 -9.11 8.33 -17.64
C TRP A 230 -8.99 9.14 -18.93
N VAL A 231 -8.11 10.14 -18.98
CA VAL A 231 -7.89 10.90 -20.22
C VAL A 231 -7.41 9.99 -21.36
N LYS A 232 -6.44 9.10 -21.09
CA LYS A 232 -5.97 8.11 -22.07
C LYS A 232 -7.11 7.21 -22.55
N HIS A 233 -7.98 6.78 -21.63
CA HIS A 233 -9.12 5.93 -21.94
C HIS A 233 -10.20 6.66 -22.77
N ALA A 234 -10.56 7.89 -22.36
CA ALA A 234 -11.60 8.69 -23.00
C ALA A 234 -11.18 9.31 -24.33
N SER A 235 -9.87 9.45 -24.56
CA SER A 235 -9.29 9.98 -25.81
C SER A 235 -7.96 9.30 -26.10
N PRO A 236 -7.97 8.08 -26.68
CA PRO A 236 -6.75 7.31 -26.96
C PRO A 236 -5.76 8.05 -27.85
N GLU A 237 -6.24 8.91 -28.76
CA GLU A 237 -5.40 9.78 -29.59
C GLU A 237 -4.54 10.75 -28.77
N SER A 238 -4.91 11.01 -27.52
CA SER A 238 -4.17 11.86 -26.60
C SER A 238 -3.02 11.15 -25.89
N GLU A 239 -2.93 9.82 -25.89
CA GLU A 239 -1.96 9.05 -25.09
C GLU A 239 -0.50 9.44 -25.39
N SER A 240 -0.13 9.55 -26.67
CA SER A 240 1.21 9.98 -27.08
C SER A 240 1.49 11.47 -26.85
N SER A 241 0.45 12.24 -26.50
CA SER A 241 0.50 13.70 -26.38
C SER A 241 0.51 14.21 -24.95
N MET A 242 0.56 13.35 -23.92
CA MET A 242 0.57 13.81 -22.52
C MET A 242 2.00 13.86 -21.97
N LEU A 243 2.31 14.92 -21.22
CA LEU A 243 3.55 15.00 -20.43
C LEU A 243 3.41 14.21 -19.13
N SER A 244 4.48 13.51 -18.75
CA SER A 244 4.63 13.04 -17.37
C SER A 244 5.00 14.20 -16.44
N SER A 245 4.78 14.04 -15.14
CA SER A 245 5.16 15.05 -14.14
C SER A 245 6.65 15.41 -14.20
N ASP A 246 7.53 14.44 -14.46
CA ASP A 246 8.96 14.67 -14.58
C ASP A 246 9.32 15.45 -15.85
N GLU A 247 8.60 15.20 -16.95
CA GLU A 247 8.75 15.96 -18.19
C GLU A 247 8.30 17.41 -18.01
N GLU A 248 7.16 17.65 -17.35
CA GLU A 248 6.68 18.99 -17.01
C GLU A 248 7.67 19.76 -16.12
N LEU A 249 8.21 19.09 -15.10
CA LEU A 249 9.18 19.70 -14.20
C LEU A 249 10.46 20.08 -14.94
N LYS A 250 10.93 19.23 -15.83
CA LYS A 250 12.12 19.50 -16.65
C LYS A 250 11.90 20.70 -17.57
N ILE A 251 10.74 20.81 -18.22
CA ILE A 251 10.39 21.98 -19.03
C ILE A 251 10.44 23.25 -18.19
N LEU A 252 9.84 23.25 -16.99
CA LEU A 252 9.87 24.42 -16.12
C LEU A 252 11.29 24.79 -15.68
N GLN A 253 12.15 23.81 -15.40
CA GLN A 253 13.56 24.01 -15.07
C GLN A 253 14.32 24.66 -16.22
N ASP A 254 14.15 24.18 -17.44
CA ASP A 254 14.80 24.73 -18.64
C ASP A 254 14.33 26.17 -18.91
N LEU A 255 13.03 26.44 -18.72
CA LEU A 255 12.46 27.77 -18.87
C LEU A 255 12.90 28.75 -17.78
N ALA A 256 13.06 28.27 -16.55
CA ALA A 256 13.63 29.08 -15.46
C ALA A 256 15.08 29.46 -15.78
N GLN A 257 15.90 28.52 -16.26
CA GLN A 257 17.28 28.79 -16.68
C GLN A 257 17.33 29.82 -17.81
N ARG A 258 16.43 29.71 -18.79
CA ARG A 258 16.28 30.71 -19.86
C ARG A 258 15.92 32.09 -19.31
N ALA A 259 15.00 32.16 -18.34
CA ALA A 259 14.61 33.41 -17.71
C ALA A 259 15.79 34.08 -16.98
N GLU A 260 16.58 33.33 -16.22
CA GLU A 260 17.80 33.83 -15.53
C GLU A 260 18.82 34.41 -16.50
N GLN A 261 19.03 33.76 -17.65
CA GLN A 261 19.95 34.25 -18.68
C GLN A 261 19.46 35.55 -19.35
N SER A 262 18.14 35.71 -19.45
CA SER A 262 17.52 36.86 -20.11
C SER A 262 17.42 38.12 -19.24
N GLN A 263 17.48 37.98 -17.92
CA GLN A 263 17.24 39.06 -16.97
C GLN A 263 18.28 39.06 -15.84
N ALA A 264 19.12 40.09 -15.81
CA ALA A 264 20.18 40.21 -14.81
C ALA A 264 19.62 40.30 -13.39
N GLY A 265 20.09 39.42 -12.49
CA GLY A 265 19.74 39.42 -11.07
C GLY A 265 18.60 38.47 -10.67
N LEU A 266 18.02 37.72 -11.62
CA LEU A 266 17.08 36.64 -11.31
C LEU A 266 17.81 35.36 -10.90
N ASN A 267 17.33 34.70 -9.85
CA ASN A 267 17.79 33.40 -9.39
C ASN A 267 16.59 32.63 -8.82
N PHE A 268 16.23 31.51 -9.45
CA PHE A 268 15.08 30.71 -9.08
C PHE A 268 15.35 29.73 -7.92
N GLN A 269 16.57 29.70 -7.36
CA GLN A 269 16.99 28.84 -6.24
C GLN A 269 16.69 27.34 -6.45
N GLY A 270 16.64 26.90 -7.71
CA GLY A 270 16.27 25.55 -8.11
C GLY A 270 14.75 25.32 -8.12
N ILE A 271 14.20 25.01 -9.29
CA ILE A 271 12.79 24.67 -9.49
C ILE A 271 12.52 23.22 -9.06
N ARG A 272 11.47 23.02 -8.27
CA ARG A 272 11.01 21.70 -7.78
C ARG A 272 9.57 21.41 -8.17
N GLN A 273 9.12 20.19 -7.90
CA GLN A 273 7.74 19.75 -8.14
C GLN A 273 6.70 20.72 -7.56
N ARG A 274 6.95 21.22 -6.35
CA ARG A 274 6.12 22.24 -5.71
C ARG A 274 5.94 23.51 -6.56
N ASP A 275 7.01 23.99 -7.19
CA ASP A 275 6.98 25.17 -8.05
C ASP A 275 6.19 24.91 -9.33
N LEU A 276 6.27 23.68 -9.87
CA LEU A 276 5.44 23.26 -11.00
C LEU A 276 3.95 23.35 -10.66
N ILE A 277 3.53 22.86 -9.50
CA ILE A 277 2.13 22.94 -9.07
C ILE A 277 1.68 24.39 -8.88
N LEU A 278 2.51 25.23 -8.24
CA LEU A 278 2.21 26.67 -8.11
C LEU A 278 2.09 27.37 -9.47
N TYR A 279 3.00 27.04 -10.40
CA TYR A 279 2.99 27.59 -11.75
C TYR A 279 1.71 27.20 -12.50
N GLN A 280 1.33 25.93 -12.46
CA GLN A 280 0.09 25.42 -13.08
C GLN A 280 -1.17 26.03 -12.44
N SER A 281 -1.19 26.20 -11.12
CA SER A 281 -2.35 26.67 -10.36
C SER A 281 -2.57 28.18 -10.48
N PHE A 282 -1.51 28.98 -10.49
CA PHE A 282 -1.61 30.44 -10.32
C PHE A 282 -0.94 31.28 -11.40
N VAL A 283 -0.05 30.69 -12.23
CA VAL A 283 0.64 31.45 -13.29
C VAL A 283 0.06 31.15 -14.67
N LEU A 284 -0.14 29.88 -15.01
CA LEU A 284 -0.75 29.50 -16.30
C LEU A 284 -2.23 29.88 -16.38
N LYS A 285 -2.93 29.91 -15.25
CA LYS A 285 -4.35 30.24 -15.15
C LYS A 285 -4.61 31.33 -14.12
N PRO A 286 -4.29 32.60 -14.43
CA PRO A 286 -4.60 33.69 -13.52
C PRO A 286 -6.12 33.90 -13.43
N ASP A 287 -6.66 33.84 -12.21
CA ASP A 287 -8.06 34.15 -11.90
C ASP A 287 -8.14 35.38 -10.97
N SER A 288 -9.14 36.22 -11.23
CA SER A 288 -9.45 37.44 -10.49
C SER A 288 -9.72 37.23 -8.99
N ASP A 289 -10.22 36.05 -8.59
CA ASP A 289 -10.52 35.72 -7.18
C ASP A 289 -9.35 35.05 -6.42
N GLN A 290 -8.18 34.85 -7.07
CA GLN A 290 -7.01 34.21 -6.43
C GLN A 290 -6.51 34.95 -5.18
N THR A 291 -6.79 36.26 -5.09
CA THR A 291 -6.41 37.09 -3.94
C THR A 291 -7.06 36.66 -2.62
N LYS A 292 -8.14 35.84 -2.65
CA LYS A 292 -8.79 35.27 -1.46
C LYS A 292 -8.33 33.85 -1.14
N ASN A 293 -7.50 33.24 -2.00
CA ASN A 293 -7.01 31.89 -1.82
C ASN A 293 -5.81 31.90 -0.85
N THR A 294 -5.91 31.15 0.25
CA THR A 294 -4.85 31.07 1.28
C THR A 294 -3.52 30.61 0.70
N VAL A 295 -3.54 29.61 -0.20
CA VAL A 295 -2.32 29.10 -0.83
C VAL A 295 -1.66 30.18 -1.68
N TYR A 296 -2.43 30.95 -2.45
CA TYR A 296 -1.90 32.07 -3.23
C TYR A 296 -1.26 33.14 -2.33
N GLN A 297 -1.97 33.56 -1.28
CA GLN A 297 -1.51 34.62 -0.37
C GLN A 297 -0.19 34.27 0.30
N GLU A 298 -0.06 33.06 0.85
CA GLU A 298 1.16 32.59 1.52
C GLU A 298 2.33 32.36 0.56
N ASN A 299 2.03 32.16 -0.73
CA ASN A 299 3.03 31.92 -1.77
C ASN A 299 3.26 33.10 -2.70
N ALA A 300 2.71 34.27 -2.39
CA ALA A 300 2.69 35.41 -3.30
C ALA A 300 4.10 35.77 -3.81
N ASP A 301 5.09 35.86 -2.93
CA ASP A 301 6.48 36.18 -3.30
C ASP A 301 7.07 35.16 -4.27
N ARG A 302 6.85 33.85 -4.02
CA ARG A 302 7.35 32.79 -4.90
C ARG A 302 6.62 32.78 -6.23
N ILE A 303 5.30 33.00 -6.22
CA ILE A 303 4.48 33.10 -7.43
C ILE A 303 4.92 34.31 -8.27
N GLU A 304 5.22 35.46 -7.66
CA GLU A 304 5.74 36.64 -8.37
C GLU A 304 7.09 36.39 -9.04
N VAL A 305 7.96 35.57 -8.41
CA VAL A 305 9.19 35.09 -9.06
C VAL A 305 8.85 34.17 -10.25
N LEU A 306 7.94 33.20 -10.06
CA LEU A 306 7.54 32.28 -11.11
C LEU A 306 6.85 32.96 -12.31
N LYS A 307 6.12 34.07 -12.09
CA LYS A 307 5.54 34.91 -13.16
C LYS A 307 6.58 35.50 -14.12
N ARG A 308 7.86 35.51 -13.76
CA ARG A 308 8.96 35.91 -14.65
C ARG A 308 9.23 34.89 -15.76
N ILE A 309 8.73 33.66 -15.62
CA ILE A 309 8.72 32.65 -16.67
C ILE A 309 7.43 32.83 -17.49
N SER A 310 7.57 33.33 -18.71
CA SER A 310 6.43 33.64 -19.59
C SER A 310 5.58 32.39 -19.88
N PRO A 311 4.24 32.43 -19.68
CA PRO A 311 3.34 31.36 -20.12
C PRO A 311 3.45 31.05 -21.62
N GLU A 312 3.79 32.05 -22.45
CA GLU A 312 4.00 31.84 -23.89
C GLU A 312 5.21 30.92 -24.16
N TRP A 313 6.24 30.97 -23.31
CA TRP A 313 7.38 30.05 -23.43
C TRP A 313 7.01 28.63 -23.02
N TRP A 314 6.14 28.49 -22.02
CA TRP A 314 5.57 27.21 -21.64
C TRP A 314 4.77 26.58 -22.79
N ASP A 315 3.85 27.36 -23.36
CA ASP A 315 3.03 26.91 -24.49
C ASP A 315 3.90 26.52 -25.69
N GLN A 316 4.95 27.31 -25.98
CA GLN A 316 5.87 27.00 -27.07
C GLN A 316 6.67 25.73 -26.81
N ALA A 317 7.19 25.53 -25.59
CA ALA A 317 7.94 24.34 -25.23
C ALA A 317 7.09 23.07 -25.35
N CYS A 318 5.83 23.14 -24.91
CA CYS A 318 4.87 22.03 -25.06
C CYS A 318 4.57 21.74 -26.54
N LYS A 319 4.37 22.78 -27.36
CA LYS A 319 4.15 22.65 -28.81
C LYS A 319 5.35 22.03 -29.54
N ASP A 320 6.58 22.41 -29.17
CA ASP A 320 7.81 21.94 -29.82
C ASP A 320 8.00 20.42 -29.68
N ILE A 321 7.55 19.84 -28.56
CA ILE A 321 7.57 18.39 -28.31
C ILE A 321 6.24 17.70 -28.65
N ASN A 322 5.27 18.45 -29.19
CA ASN A 322 3.92 17.98 -29.54
C ASN A 322 3.22 17.23 -28.39
N LYS A 323 3.35 17.76 -27.17
CA LYS A 323 2.68 17.25 -25.98
C LYS A 323 1.95 18.37 -25.24
N LEU A 324 1.07 18.00 -24.33
CA LEU A 324 0.26 18.86 -23.50
C LEU A 324 0.55 18.59 -22.03
N SER A 325 0.56 19.66 -21.25
CA SER A 325 0.62 19.56 -19.80
C SER A 325 -0.70 19.04 -19.22
N ARG A 326 -0.64 18.56 -17.98
CA ARG A 326 -1.78 18.17 -17.15
C ARG A 326 -2.86 19.26 -17.12
N SER A 327 -2.48 20.53 -16.94
CA SER A 327 -3.41 21.65 -16.91
C SER A 327 -4.00 21.97 -18.30
N ASP A 328 -3.18 21.89 -19.35
CA ASP A 328 -3.62 22.14 -20.72
C ASP A 328 -4.61 21.08 -21.20
N ILE A 329 -4.38 19.83 -20.82
CA ILE A 329 -5.28 18.71 -21.08
C ILE A 329 -6.65 18.95 -20.45
N ALA A 330 -6.68 19.32 -19.16
CA ALA A 330 -7.93 19.62 -18.48
C ALA A 330 -8.70 20.77 -19.17
N THR A 331 -7.97 21.81 -19.62
CA THR A 331 -8.54 22.93 -20.38
C THR A 331 -9.13 22.49 -21.71
N ARG A 332 -8.36 21.72 -22.48
CA ARG A 332 -8.77 21.21 -23.79
C ARG A 332 -10.00 20.31 -23.67
N LEU A 333 -10.07 19.47 -22.63
CA LEU A 333 -11.23 18.62 -22.37
C LEU A 333 -12.48 19.44 -22.03
N CYS A 334 -12.33 20.49 -21.19
CA CYS A 334 -13.42 21.44 -20.94
C CYS A 334 -13.96 22.02 -22.26
N GLU A 335 -13.08 22.57 -23.10
CA GLU A 335 -13.46 23.21 -24.37
C GLU A 335 -14.09 22.20 -25.35
N GLN A 336 -13.53 20.99 -25.42
CA GLN A 336 -14.03 19.93 -26.28
C GLN A 336 -15.46 19.50 -25.89
N TRP A 337 -15.73 19.32 -24.60
CA TRP A 337 -17.04 18.91 -24.09
C TRP A 337 -18.08 20.04 -24.10
N GLU A 338 -17.68 21.30 -24.22
CA GLU A 338 -18.60 22.40 -24.51
C GLU A 338 -19.08 22.40 -25.97
N GLN A 339 -18.22 21.98 -26.89
CA GLN A 339 -18.50 22.05 -28.34
C GLN A 339 -19.09 20.76 -28.90
N THR A 340 -18.75 19.61 -28.30
CA THR A 340 -19.12 18.29 -28.80
C THR A 340 -19.93 17.54 -27.75
N PRO A 341 -21.09 16.94 -28.12
CA PRO A 341 -21.86 16.10 -27.21
C PRO A 341 -20.99 15.00 -26.62
N VAL A 342 -21.02 14.86 -25.30
CA VAL A 342 -20.23 13.85 -24.59
C VAL A 342 -20.75 12.46 -24.94
N THR A 343 -19.83 11.54 -25.27
CA THR A 343 -20.21 10.15 -25.54
C THR A 343 -20.61 9.45 -24.25
N LEU A 344 -21.78 8.81 -24.27
CA LEU A 344 -22.24 7.98 -23.15
C LEU A 344 -21.45 6.66 -23.11
N PRO A 345 -20.98 6.22 -21.94
CA PRO A 345 -20.22 4.98 -21.81
C PRO A 345 -21.07 3.74 -22.16
N THR A 346 -22.03 3.36 -21.29
CA THR A 346 -23.02 2.30 -21.58
C THR A 346 -24.43 2.85 -21.39
N LYS A 347 -25.28 2.73 -22.42
CA LYS A 347 -26.66 3.27 -22.40
C LYS A 347 -27.66 2.38 -21.64
N ASP A 348 -27.33 1.11 -21.42
CA ASP A 348 -28.21 0.12 -20.79
C ASP A 348 -28.23 0.21 -19.24
N ARG A 349 -27.53 1.19 -18.67
CA ARG A 349 -27.37 1.39 -17.24
C ARG A 349 -28.29 2.50 -16.71
N VAL A 350 -28.53 2.48 -15.40
CA VAL A 350 -29.51 3.34 -14.72
C VAL A 350 -29.06 4.81 -14.66
N GLY A 351 -27.75 5.04 -14.64
CA GLY A 351 -27.14 6.36 -14.59
C GLY A 351 -25.62 6.27 -14.54
N ILE A 352 -24.96 7.37 -14.19
CA ILE A 352 -23.51 7.49 -14.11
C ILE A 352 -23.11 8.11 -12.77
N THR A 353 -22.12 7.52 -12.10
CA THR A 353 -21.52 8.08 -10.89
C THR A 353 -20.03 8.30 -11.10
N VAL A 354 -19.58 9.52 -10.89
CA VAL A 354 -18.16 9.90 -10.83
C VAL A 354 -17.76 10.06 -9.38
N ILE A 355 -16.78 9.30 -8.94
CA ILE A 355 -16.25 9.32 -7.57
C ILE A 355 -14.81 9.78 -7.64
N ILE A 356 -14.43 10.80 -6.88
CA ILE A 356 -13.05 11.28 -6.81
C ILE A 356 -12.60 11.26 -5.34
N ASP A 357 -11.57 10.48 -5.05
CA ASP A 357 -10.92 10.45 -3.74
C ASP A 357 -9.66 11.34 -3.71
N GLU A 358 -9.26 11.77 -2.50
CA GLU A 358 -8.16 12.72 -2.26
C GLU A 358 -8.29 14.00 -3.12
N SER A 359 -9.53 14.46 -3.30
CA SER A 359 -9.84 15.58 -4.21
C SER A 359 -9.18 16.91 -3.80
N GLN A 360 -8.72 17.05 -2.55
CA GLN A 360 -8.03 18.26 -2.08
C GLN A 360 -6.67 18.54 -2.75
N ASP A 361 -6.08 17.57 -3.48
CA ASP A 361 -4.79 17.74 -4.19
C ASP A 361 -4.96 17.78 -5.73
N TYR A 362 -6.18 17.82 -6.22
CA TYR A 362 -6.46 18.05 -7.63
C TYR A 362 -6.35 19.54 -7.96
N LEU A 363 -5.93 19.83 -9.20
CA LEU A 363 -6.02 21.18 -9.74
C LEU A 363 -7.50 21.52 -9.95
N LEU A 364 -7.90 22.77 -9.73
CA LEU A 364 -9.27 23.21 -9.99
C LEU A 364 -9.67 22.96 -11.45
N SER A 365 -8.73 23.11 -12.38
CA SER A 365 -8.95 22.88 -13.82
C SER A 365 -9.39 21.44 -14.12
N GLU A 366 -8.82 20.45 -13.45
CA GLU A 366 -9.20 19.04 -13.62
C GLU A 366 -10.61 18.77 -13.12
N LEU A 367 -10.94 19.32 -11.94
CA LEU A 367 -12.27 19.16 -11.36
C LEU A 367 -13.35 19.91 -12.14
N GLU A 368 -13.03 21.07 -12.73
CA GLU A 368 -13.92 21.76 -13.66
C GLU A 368 -14.14 20.95 -14.95
N ALA A 369 -13.11 20.27 -15.47
CA ALA A 369 -13.27 19.35 -16.59
C ALA A 369 -14.24 18.21 -16.25
N ILE A 370 -14.08 17.57 -15.09
CA ILE A 370 -15.01 16.53 -14.64
C ILE A 370 -16.42 17.08 -14.43
N LYS A 371 -16.57 18.29 -13.88
CA LYS A 371 -17.88 18.94 -13.73
C LYS A 371 -18.56 19.19 -15.09
N LYS A 372 -17.80 19.57 -16.12
CA LYS A 372 -18.30 19.70 -17.51
C LYS A 372 -18.71 18.35 -18.08
N LEU A 373 -17.90 17.31 -17.87
CA LEU A 373 -18.23 15.94 -18.25
C LEU A 373 -19.56 15.48 -17.64
N CYS A 374 -19.74 15.69 -16.34
CA CYS A 374 -20.95 15.30 -15.61
C CYS A 374 -22.19 16.01 -16.16
N ARG A 375 -22.07 17.30 -16.45
CA ARG A 375 -23.17 18.06 -17.08
C ARG A 375 -23.50 17.53 -18.46
N GLY A 376 -22.50 17.28 -19.30
CA GLY A 376 -22.72 16.76 -20.65
C GLY A 376 -23.42 15.39 -20.65
N TRP A 377 -23.08 14.51 -19.72
CA TRP A 377 -23.77 13.24 -19.52
C TRP A 377 -25.22 13.40 -19.03
N GLN A 378 -25.47 14.34 -18.12
CA GLN A 378 -26.83 14.66 -17.70
C GLN A 378 -27.68 15.21 -18.85
N GLU A 379 -27.13 16.12 -19.65
CA GLU A 379 -27.80 16.70 -20.83
C GLU A 379 -28.07 15.64 -21.91
N ALA A 380 -27.21 14.62 -22.02
CA ALA A 380 -27.43 13.44 -22.85
C ALA A 380 -28.51 12.48 -22.30
N GLY A 381 -29.16 12.81 -21.19
CA GLY A 381 -30.32 12.09 -20.64
C GLY A 381 -29.99 11.02 -19.60
N GLN A 382 -28.75 10.96 -19.11
CA GLN A 382 -28.32 9.99 -18.09
C GLN A 382 -28.22 10.65 -16.70
N PRO A 383 -28.96 10.19 -15.67
CA PRO A 383 -28.81 10.68 -14.31
C PRO A 383 -27.35 10.60 -13.86
N THR A 384 -26.76 11.73 -13.47
CA THR A 384 -25.32 11.81 -13.20
C THR A 384 -25.04 12.33 -11.80
N TYR A 385 -24.20 11.59 -11.07
CA TYR A 385 -23.68 11.94 -9.74
C TYR A 385 -22.20 12.27 -9.80
N LEU A 386 -21.79 13.33 -9.10
CA LEU A 386 -20.40 13.62 -8.76
C LEU A 386 -20.23 13.53 -7.25
N TRP A 387 -19.33 12.68 -6.79
CA TRP A 387 -19.00 12.52 -5.38
C TRP A 387 -17.52 12.81 -5.16
N LEU A 388 -17.23 13.90 -4.45
CA LEU A 388 -15.88 14.30 -4.07
C LEU A 388 -15.64 13.89 -2.62
N LEU A 389 -14.57 13.15 -2.35
CA LEU A 389 -14.10 12.80 -1.02
C LEU A 389 -12.72 13.42 -0.79
N GLY A 390 -12.49 13.89 0.43
CA GLY A 390 -11.18 14.40 0.81
C GLY A 390 -11.13 14.98 2.22
N ASP A 391 -9.97 15.53 2.54
CA ASP A 391 -9.76 16.33 3.75
C ASP A 391 -8.84 17.51 3.41
N LEU A 392 -9.37 18.73 3.43
CA LEU A 392 -8.55 19.93 3.19
C LEU A 392 -7.38 20.08 4.18
N ASN A 393 -7.48 19.52 5.39
CA ASN A 393 -6.40 19.53 6.38
C ASN A 393 -5.26 18.56 6.03
N GLN A 394 -5.49 17.61 5.11
CA GLN A 394 -4.48 16.66 4.61
C GLN A 394 -3.94 17.03 3.23
N ARG A 395 -4.06 18.29 2.84
CA ARG A 395 -3.46 18.81 1.61
C ARG A 395 -1.94 18.72 1.68
N ILE A 396 -1.33 18.17 0.64
CA ILE A 396 0.14 18.14 0.53
C ILE A 396 0.66 18.86 -0.73
N MET A 397 -0.23 19.18 -1.67
CA MET A 397 0.09 19.95 -2.86
C MET A 397 -0.46 21.38 -2.77
N PRO A 398 0.29 22.42 -3.19
CA PRO A 398 -0.15 23.81 -3.14
C PRO A 398 -1.08 24.15 -4.33
N VAL A 399 -2.19 23.42 -4.45
CA VAL A 399 -3.20 23.61 -5.51
C VAL A 399 -4.16 24.75 -5.21
N ASP A 400 -4.80 25.26 -6.26
CA ASP A 400 -5.81 26.32 -6.24
C ASP A 400 -7.20 25.87 -5.77
N PHE A 401 -7.50 24.57 -5.79
CA PHE A 401 -8.81 24.04 -5.42
C PHE A 401 -9.15 24.26 -3.93
N ASP A 402 -10.44 24.50 -3.63
CA ASP A 402 -11.08 24.31 -2.32
C ASP A 402 -12.55 23.89 -2.53
N TRP A 403 -13.27 23.46 -1.47
CA TRP A 403 -14.65 22.98 -1.64
C TRP A 403 -15.65 23.99 -2.22
N GLY A 404 -15.34 25.29 -2.12
CA GLY A 404 -16.22 26.36 -2.62
C GLY A 404 -15.89 26.79 -4.04
N ALA A 405 -14.66 26.53 -4.51
CA ALA A 405 -14.18 26.94 -5.82
C ALA A 405 -15.06 26.37 -6.96
N LEU A 406 -15.61 25.17 -6.81
CA LEU A 406 -16.48 24.56 -7.81
C LEU A 406 -17.94 25.05 -7.77
N GLY A 407 -18.33 25.82 -6.74
CA GLY A 407 -19.71 26.26 -6.54
C GLY A 407 -20.71 25.11 -6.35
N LEU A 408 -20.26 23.97 -5.83
CA LEU A 408 -21.09 22.80 -5.50
C LEU A 408 -21.82 23.04 -4.17
N VAL A 409 -23.00 22.46 -4.02
CA VAL A 409 -23.90 22.75 -2.90
C VAL A 409 -24.09 21.47 -2.09
N ASN A 410 -23.61 21.50 -0.84
CA ASN A 410 -23.60 20.46 0.20
C ASN A 410 -22.24 19.76 0.40
N VAL A 411 -21.46 20.35 1.30
CA VAL A 411 -20.37 19.65 2.01
C VAL A 411 -20.98 18.96 3.22
N GLN A 412 -20.84 17.65 3.28
CA GLN A 412 -21.18 16.85 4.44
C GLN A 412 -19.91 16.52 5.21
N GLU A 413 -19.99 16.69 6.53
CA GLU A 413 -18.98 16.25 7.50
C GLU A 413 -19.57 15.06 8.25
N PRO A 414 -19.44 13.82 7.71
CA PRO A 414 -20.07 12.67 8.32
C PRO A 414 -19.38 12.32 9.64
N ASP A 415 -20.19 11.85 10.57
CA ASP A 415 -19.76 11.49 11.93
C ASP A 415 -19.13 10.09 11.97
N TRP A 416 -18.02 9.93 11.26
CA TRP A 416 -17.32 8.66 11.15
C TRP A 416 -16.22 8.55 12.20
N LYS A 417 -16.18 7.40 12.88
CA LYS A 417 -15.11 7.10 13.83
C LYS A 417 -13.75 6.94 13.14
N CYS A 418 -12.69 7.28 13.86
CA CYS A 418 -11.32 7.09 13.40
C CYS A 418 -10.87 5.64 13.73
N PHE A 419 -10.72 4.82 12.69
CA PHE A 419 -10.22 3.45 12.77
C PHE A 419 -8.71 3.37 12.83
N ARG A 420 -8.03 4.43 12.37
CA ARG A 420 -6.57 4.49 12.27
C ARG A 420 -5.93 4.95 13.57
N ASN A 421 -6.10 6.22 13.90
CA ASN A 421 -5.31 6.89 14.92
C ASN A 421 -5.88 6.65 16.31
N SER A 422 -5.00 6.49 17.30
CA SER A 422 -5.41 6.55 18.70
C SER A 422 -5.80 7.97 19.11
N LYS A 423 -6.62 8.08 20.17
CA LYS A 423 -7.02 9.36 20.78
C LYS A 423 -5.79 10.23 21.06
N ARG A 424 -4.74 9.65 21.66
CA ARG A 424 -3.51 10.39 22.00
C ARG A 424 -2.75 10.89 20.77
N ILE A 425 -2.72 10.13 19.68
CA ILE A 425 -2.09 10.58 18.43
C ILE A 425 -2.92 11.69 17.78
N LEU A 426 -4.26 11.60 17.79
CA LEU A 426 -5.13 12.68 17.31
C LEU A 426 -4.97 13.94 18.16
N GLU A 427 -4.99 13.83 19.48
CA GLU A 427 -4.74 14.96 20.42
C GLU A 427 -3.43 15.68 20.08
N PHE A 428 -2.35 14.92 19.87
CA PHE A 428 -1.06 15.47 19.49
C PHE A 428 -1.07 16.11 18.09
N SER A 429 -1.59 15.40 17.09
CA SER A 429 -1.56 15.84 15.69
C SER A 429 -2.43 17.07 15.47
N ASN A 430 -3.60 17.14 16.11
CA ASN A 430 -4.54 18.26 15.96
C ASN A 430 -3.95 19.60 16.42
N LEU A 431 -2.94 19.61 17.31
CA LEU A 431 -2.24 20.84 17.67
C LEU A 431 -1.67 21.56 16.46
N PHE A 432 -1.21 20.81 15.45
CA PHE A 432 -0.56 21.35 14.26
C PHE A 432 -1.53 22.10 13.32
N LEU A 433 -2.85 22.00 13.54
CA LEU A 433 -3.84 22.77 12.77
C LEU A 433 -4.21 24.10 13.43
N ALA A 434 -3.88 24.30 14.71
CA ALA A 434 -4.20 25.54 15.42
C ALA A 434 -3.55 26.79 14.77
N PRO A 435 -2.26 26.76 14.35
CA PRO A 435 -1.64 27.89 13.67
C PRO A 435 -2.30 28.22 12.32
N VAL A 436 -2.74 27.19 11.57
CA VAL A 436 -3.44 27.38 10.29
C VAL A 436 -4.78 28.11 10.49
N LEU A 437 -5.54 27.71 11.51
CA LEU A 437 -6.80 28.37 11.87
C LEU A 437 -6.60 29.83 12.25
N GLU A 438 -5.56 30.12 13.03
CA GLU A 438 -5.23 31.48 13.44
C GLU A 438 -4.80 32.33 12.24
N ASN A 439 -3.91 31.82 11.39
CA ASN A 439 -3.43 32.53 10.21
C ASN A 439 -4.58 32.84 9.23
N ALA A 440 -5.47 31.87 8.97
CA ALA A 440 -6.63 32.08 8.12
C ALA A 440 -7.55 33.19 8.65
N ARG A 441 -7.77 33.26 9.96
CA ARG A 441 -8.55 34.34 10.60
C ARG A 441 -7.87 35.70 10.47
N GLN A 442 -6.56 35.77 10.68
CA GLN A 442 -5.79 37.02 10.57
C GLN A 442 -5.80 37.58 9.14
N ASN A 443 -5.74 36.71 8.14
CA ASN A 443 -5.70 37.10 6.72
C ASN A 443 -7.09 37.23 6.06
N ASN A 444 -8.19 37.10 6.83
CA ASN A 444 -9.56 37.01 6.29
C ASN A 444 -9.70 35.96 5.17
N ALA A 445 -8.89 34.91 5.24
CA ALA A 445 -8.92 33.81 4.31
C ALA A 445 -9.96 32.77 4.76
N ARG A 446 -10.29 31.83 3.88
CA ARG A 446 -11.20 30.74 4.24
C ARG A 446 -10.56 29.89 5.33
N CYS A 447 -11.26 29.74 6.46
CA CYS A 447 -10.77 28.92 7.56
C CYS A 447 -10.69 27.43 7.13
N PRO A 448 -9.65 26.71 7.56
CA PRO A 448 -9.61 25.26 7.40
C PRO A 448 -10.75 24.60 8.21
N TYR A 449 -11.07 23.36 7.84
CA TYR A 449 -12.11 22.58 8.53
C TYR A 449 -11.64 22.16 9.91
N GLN A 450 -12.59 21.91 10.82
CA GLN A 450 -12.24 21.46 12.16
C GLN A 450 -11.54 20.09 12.10
N PRO A 451 -10.50 19.87 12.92
CA PRO A 451 -9.93 18.54 13.08
C PRO A 451 -10.96 17.56 13.63
N THR A 452 -10.68 16.26 13.48
CA THR A 452 -11.41 15.21 14.21
C THR A 452 -11.34 15.46 15.70
N GLU A 453 -12.48 15.37 16.39
CA GLU A 453 -12.47 15.24 17.83
C GLU A 453 -11.77 13.92 18.22
N ALA A 454 -10.81 13.99 19.14
CA ALA A 454 -9.99 12.83 19.47
C ALA A 454 -10.79 11.68 20.13
N ASP A 455 -11.97 11.97 20.68
CA ASP A 455 -12.90 10.99 21.24
C ASP A 455 -13.57 10.08 20.19
N TYR A 456 -13.42 10.40 18.90
CA TYR A 456 -13.87 9.54 17.81
C TYR A 456 -12.91 8.39 17.51
N ALA A 457 -11.73 8.37 18.13
CA ALA A 457 -10.81 7.25 18.01
C ALA A 457 -11.34 6.01 18.73
N TYR A 458 -11.20 4.85 18.08
CA TYR A 458 -11.53 3.56 18.69
C TYR A 458 -10.66 3.19 19.88
N LYS A 459 -9.40 3.64 19.87
CA LYS A 459 -8.40 3.31 20.88
C LYS A 459 -7.95 4.59 21.56
N VAL A 460 -7.78 4.54 22.88
CA VAL A 460 -7.15 5.64 23.61
C VAL A 460 -5.68 5.77 23.20
N GLY A 461 -4.95 4.66 23.21
CA GLY A 461 -3.52 4.60 22.90
C GLY A 461 -2.63 5.25 23.97
N GLU A 462 -1.33 5.18 23.74
CA GLU A 462 -0.32 5.81 24.60
C GLU A 462 0.02 7.24 24.13
N LYS A 463 0.57 8.05 25.03
CA LYS A 463 1.06 9.39 24.65
C LYS A 463 2.19 9.28 23.64
N VAL A 464 2.20 10.23 22.70
CA VAL A 464 3.30 10.41 21.75
C VAL A 464 4.60 10.64 22.53
N LYS A 465 5.65 9.88 22.19
CA LYS A 465 6.96 10.01 22.83
C LYS A 465 7.79 11.03 22.05
N LEU A 466 8.39 12.00 22.72
CA LEU A 466 9.21 13.04 22.09
C LEU A 466 10.60 13.06 22.69
N ILE A 467 11.61 12.93 21.85
CA ILE A 467 13.03 13.02 22.21
C ILE A 467 13.63 14.25 21.56
N LYS A 468 14.37 15.02 22.35
CA LYS A 468 15.03 16.24 21.92
C LYS A 468 16.55 16.08 21.99
N TYR A 469 17.21 16.23 20.85
CA TYR A 469 18.67 16.20 20.74
C TYR A 469 19.25 17.60 20.51
N PRO A 470 20.50 17.88 20.94
CA PRO A 470 21.11 19.18 20.72
C PRO A 470 21.35 19.51 19.23
N SER A 471 21.61 18.49 18.41
CA SER A 471 21.95 18.64 16.99
C SER A 471 21.37 17.51 16.13
N SER A 472 21.30 17.72 14.80
CA SER A 472 20.87 16.67 13.86
C SER A 472 21.83 15.46 13.89
N SER A 473 23.13 15.69 14.05
CA SER A 473 24.12 14.60 14.12
C SER A 473 23.93 13.72 15.35
N GLU A 474 23.56 14.29 16.50
CA GLU A 474 23.28 13.50 17.70
C GLU A 474 21.95 12.76 17.58
N ALA A 475 20.94 13.37 16.95
CA ALA A 475 19.67 12.71 16.65
C ALA A 475 19.87 11.47 15.77
N GLU A 476 20.80 11.48 14.80
CA GLU A 476 21.14 10.30 13.99
C GLU A 476 21.66 9.13 14.83
N GLY A 477 22.28 9.40 15.99
CA GLY A 477 22.71 8.36 16.92
C GLY A 477 21.54 7.53 17.48
N PHE A 478 20.33 8.08 17.56
CA PHE A 478 19.13 7.32 17.89
C PHE A 478 18.78 6.30 16.80
N LEU A 479 18.82 6.72 15.53
CA LEU A 479 18.54 5.84 14.39
C LEU A 479 19.57 4.70 14.30
N GLU A 480 20.84 5.00 14.59
CA GLU A 480 21.89 3.99 14.65
C GLU A 480 21.59 2.93 15.72
N LYS A 481 21.29 3.35 16.95
CA LYS A 481 20.93 2.44 18.05
C LYS A 481 19.68 1.61 17.73
N LEU A 482 18.66 2.23 17.14
CA LEU A 482 17.45 1.54 16.70
C LEU A 482 17.77 0.48 15.64
N CYS A 483 18.56 0.82 14.63
CA CYS A 483 18.99 -0.09 13.56
C CYS A 483 19.80 -1.28 14.14
N GLN A 484 20.76 -1.01 15.03
CA GLN A 484 21.55 -2.03 15.71
C GLN A 484 20.67 -2.97 16.55
N SER A 485 19.69 -2.42 17.27
CA SER A 485 18.76 -3.20 18.09
C SER A 485 17.85 -4.09 17.23
N LEU A 486 17.34 -3.57 16.12
CA LEU A 486 16.56 -4.36 15.14
C LEU A 486 17.42 -5.48 14.53
N GLY A 487 18.71 -5.23 14.31
CA GLY A 487 19.68 -6.28 13.94
C GLY A 487 19.77 -7.42 14.96
N ARG A 488 19.49 -7.20 16.25
CA ARG A 488 19.46 -8.27 17.27
C ARG A 488 18.19 -9.13 17.20
N LYS A 489 17.07 -8.60 16.69
CA LYS A 489 15.83 -9.35 16.40
C LYS A 489 16.04 -10.43 15.33
N THR A 490 17.17 -10.43 14.62
CA THR A 490 17.51 -11.40 13.56
C THR A 490 17.39 -12.85 14.01
N LYS A 491 17.68 -13.20 15.27
CA LYS A 491 17.50 -14.59 15.75
C LYS A 491 16.03 -15.07 15.74
N ALA A 492 15.09 -14.21 16.09
CA ALA A 492 13.67 -14.55 16.02
C ALA A 492 13.21 -14.67 14.55
N ILE A 493 13.75 -13.80 13.68
CA ILE A 493 13.48 -13.84 12.25
C ILE A 493 14.06 -15.11 11.60
N GLU A 494 15.30 -15.47 11.93
CA GLU A 494 15.94 -16.73 11.52
C GLU A 494 15.14 -17.95 11.98
N ALA A 495 14.61 -17.92 13.21
CA ALA A 495 13.74 -18.98 13.72
C ALA A 495 12.41 -19.07 12.95
N SER A 496 11.83 -17.92 12.58
CA SER A 496 10.59 -17.87 11.78
C SER A 496 10.78 -18.38 10.34
N LYS A 497 11.97 -18.19 9.78
CA LYS A 497 12.30 -18.43 8.36
C LYS A 497 11.33 -17.74 7.39
N SER A 498 10.81 -16.58 7.76
CA SER A 498 9.83 -15.81 6.98
C SER A 498 10.40 -14.45 6.56
N LEU A 499 10.40 -14.20 5.26
CA LEU A 499 10.71 -12.91 4.66
C LEU A 499 9.60 -11.91 4.96
N ILE A 500 8.33 -12.33 4.98
CA ILE A 500 7.22 -11.47 5.42
C ILE A 500 7.51 -10.93 6.82
N TYR A 501 7.89 -11.80 7.76
CA TYR A 501 8.23 -11.42 9.13
C TYR A 501 9.42 -10.44 9.17
N LYS A 502 10.44 -10.64 8.33
CA LYS A 502 11.56 -9.69 8.18
C LYS A 502 11.07 -8.31 7.72
N LEU A 503 10.18 -8.26 6.73
CA LEU A 503 9.68 -7.01 6.14
C LEU A 503 8.78 -6.22 7.09
N VAL A 504 7.88 -6.89 7.82
CA VAL A 504 7.00 -6.24 8.82
C VAL A 504 7.74 -5.74 10.06
N SER A 505 8.90 -6.34 10.38
CA SER A 505 9.72 -5.90 11.52
C SER A 505 10.47 -4.58 11.28
N ARG A 506 10.41 -4.02 10.06
CA ARG A 506 11.09 -2.77 9.71
C ARG A 506 10.31 -1.57 10.26
N VAL A 507 11.02 -0.69 10.97
CA VAL A 507 10.43 0.54 11.50
C VAL A 507 10.36 1.61 10.42
N LYS A 508 9.21 2.27 10.29
CA LYS A 508 9.00 3.39 9.37
C LYS A 508 9.56 4.67 9.96
N VAL A 509 10.39 5.35 9.20
CA VAL A 509 10.99 6.63 9.55
C VAL A 509 10.39 7.70 8.64
N LEU A 510 9.54 8.53 9.20
CA LEU A 510 8.84 9.60 8.48
C LEU A 510 9.70 10.87 8.54
N TYR A 511 10.01 11.44 7.39
CA TYR A 511 11.00 12.52 7.31
C TYR A 511 10.60 13.61 6.32
N ALA A 512 11.22 14.79 6.44
CA ALA A 512 11.08 15.87 5.45
C ALA A 512 12.03 15.65 4.27
N GLU A 513 11.57 15.85 3.03
CA GLU A 513 12.23 15.46 1.76
C GLU A 513 13.75 15.72 1.65
N THR A 514 14.27 16.68 2.40
CA THR A 514 15.69 17.07 2.41
C THR A 514 16.65 16.11 3.14
N TYR A 515 16.15 15.06 3.82
CA TYR A 515 17.02 14.10 4.50
C TYR A 515 17.47 12.95 3.58
N GLN A 516 18.77 12.67 3.57
CA GLN A 516 19.34 11.48 2.94
C GLN A 516 19.83 10.53 4.01
N SER A 517 19.17 9.38 4.13
CA SER A 517 19.57 8.35 5.08
C SER A 517 20.83 7.61 4.63
N LYS A 518 21.69 7.27 5.59
CA LYS A 518 22.79 6.30 5.43
C LYS A 518 22.38 4.87 5.82
N TYR A 519 21.19 4.69 6.38
CA TYR A 519 20.64 3.42 6.87
C TYR A 519 19.48 3.00 5.97
N ASN A 520 19.55 1.81 5.39
CA ASN A 520 18.52 1.28 4.49
C ASN A 520 18.04 -0.14 4.87
N ASP A 521 18.84 -0.90 5.63
CA ASP A 521 18.57 -2.33 5.81
C ASP A 521 17.51 -2.66 6.87
N GLN A 522 17.35 -1.87 7.94
CA GLN A 522 16.35 -2.16 9.00
C GLN A 522 15.29 -1.07 9.16
N LEU A 523 15.51 0.08 8.53
CA LEU A 523 14.66 1.25 8.61
C LEU A 523 14.10 1.54 7.22
N GLU A 524 12.86 1.99 7.16
CA GLU A 524 12.20 2.41 5.91
C GLU A 524 11.91 3.90 5.97
N PHE A 525 12.68 4.68 5.21
CA PHE A 525 12.54 6.13 5.17
C PHE A 525 11.47 6.51 4.15
N LEU A 526 10.45 7.24 4.60
CA LEU A 526 9.30 7.66 3.80
C LEU A 526 9.03 9.16 3.97
N ASN A 527 8.91 9.88 2.87
CA ASN A 527 8.50 11.28 2.86
C ASN A 527 6.95 11.43 2.84
N VAL A 528 6.46 12.67 2.90
CA VAL A 528 5.00 12.95 2.95
C VAL A 528 4.24 12.42 1.74
N HIS A 529 4.84 12.42 0.56
CA HIS A 529 4.22 11.91 -0.67
C HIS A 529 4.16 10.37 -0.67
N GLU A 530 5.20 9.70 -0.15
CA GLU A 530 5.27 8.24 -0.08
C GLU A 530 4.34 7.63 0.97
N VAL A 531 4.05 8.36 2.05
CA VAL A 531 3.12 7.91 3.09
C VAL A 531 1.66 8.26 2.84
N LYS A 532 1.37 9.19 1.92
CA LYS A 532 -0.01 9.65 1.71
C LYS A 532 -0.89 8.50 1.21
N GLY A 533 -2.08 8.40 1.78
CA GLY A 533 -2.99 7.28 1.57
C GLY A 533 -2.68 6.03 2.40
N ARG A 534 -1.50 5.96 3.02
CA ARG A 534 -1.01 4.77 3.76
C ARG A 534 -1.08 4.96 5.25
N GLU A 535 -0.93 3.86 5.96
CA GLU A 535 -1.04 3.81 7.41
C GLU A 535 -0.01 2.83 8.00
N PHE A 536 0.52 3.14 9.18
CA PHE A 536 1.55 2.35 9.85
C PHE A 536 1.17 2.14 11.32
N ASP A 537 1.45 0.97 11.86
CA ASP A 537 1.21 0.71 13.28
C ASP A 537 2.21 1.50 14.15
N THR A 538 3.47 1.54 13.72
CA THR A 538 4.58 2.17 14.44
C THR A 538 5.42 3.07 13.53
N SER A 539 5.66 4.32 13.95
CA SER A 539 6.46 5.26 13.19
C SER A 539 7.39 6.11 14.06
N VAL A 540 8.55 6.45 13.48
CA VAL A 540 9.47 7.46 13.99
C VAL A 540 9.44 8.67 13.07
N VAL A 541 8.96 9.81 13.54
CA VAL A 541 9.10 11.09 12.83
C VAL A 541 10.47 11.65 13.14
N PHE A 542 11.34 11.69 12.14
CA PHE A 542 12.74 12.07 12.31
C PHE A 542 13.03 13.39 11.60
N ASN A 543 13.42 14.40 12.39
CA ASN A 543 13.90 15.68 11.89
C ASN A 543 12.98 16.31 10.81
N ALA A 544 11.66 16.13 10.96
CA ALA A 544 10.68 16.46 9.92
C ALA A 544 10.21 17.92 9.96
N PHE A 545 10.33 18.61 11.09
CA PHE A 545 9.84 19.99 11.24
C PHE A 545 10.88 20.97 10.72
N LYS A 546 11.00 21.07 9.39
CA LYS A 546 11.88 22.02 8.71
C LYS A 546 11.03 22.92 7.83
N THR A 547 11.38 24.20 7.80
CA THR A 547 10.70 25.21 6.99
C THR A 547 11.67 25.78 5.96
N THR A 548 11.15 26.17 4.79
CA THR A 548 11.93 26.91 3.79
C THR A 548 12.01 28.41 4.09
N THR A 549 11.08 28.90 4.90
CA THR A 549 10.96 30.28 5.37
C THR A 549 11.29 30.38 6.87
N PRO A 550 11.58 31.58 7.40
CA PRO A 550 11.82 31.78 8.84
C PRO A 550 10.65 31.33 9.72
N GLU A 551 9.43 31.47 9.21
CA GLU A 551 8.19 31.05 9.88
C GLU A 551 7.51 29.92 9.09
N PRO A 552 6.86 28.95 9.75
CA PRO A 552 6.15 27.88 9.04
C PRO A 552 4.91 28.39 8.31
N THR A 553 4.73 27.96 7.07
CA THR A 553 3.55 28.23 6.25
C THR A 553 2.41 27.26 6.57
N SER A 554 1.17 27.53 6.11
CA SER A 554 0.07 26.56 6.27
C SER A 554 0.35 25.23 5.58
N GLU A 555 1.10 25.26 4.47
CA GLU A 555 1.55 24.05 3.78
C GLU A 555 2.45 23.18 4.68
N ASP A 556 3.40 23.78 5.39
CA ASP A 556 4.26 23.06 6.35
C ASP A 556 3.40 22.39 7.42
N TRP A 557 2.44 23.11 7.98
CA TRP A 557 1.52 22.59 9.01
C TRP A 557 0.64 21.44 8.50
N TRP A 558 0.07 21.54 7.29
CA TRP A 558 -0.72 20.47 6.69
C TRP A 558 0.12 19.24 6.39
N GLN A 559 1.35 19.41 5.89
CA GLN A 559 2.27 18.29 5.67
C GLN A 559 2.66 17.61 6.99
N TRP A 560 2.97 18.37 8.04
CA TRP A 560 3.25 17.83 9.36
C TRP A 560 2.05 17.10 9.95
N TYR A 561 0.85 17.68 9.88
CA TYR A 561 -0.39 17.00 10.26
C TYR A 561 -0.61 15.71 9.48
N THR A 562 -0.37 15.74 8.16
CA THR A 562 -0.51 14.58 7.28
C THR A 562 0.47 13.48 7.63
N LEU A 563 1.72 13.79 7.97
CA LEU A 563 2.74 12.84 8.43
C LEU A 563 2.35 12.20 9.77
N LEU A 564 2.01 13.03 10.76
CA LEU A 564 1.70 12.60 12.13
C LEU A 564 0.48 11.67 12.17
N THR A 565 -0.51 11.96 11.34
CA THR A 565 -1.74 11.17 11.27
C THR A 565 -1.59 9.86 10.51
N ARG A 566 -0.40 9.46 10.03
CA ARG A 566 -0.18 8.14 9.42
C ARG A 566 -0.02 7.00 10.42
N THR A 567 0.28 7.34 11.67
CA THR A 567 0.62 6.36 12.70
C THR A 567 -0.59 5.96 13.52
N ARG A 568 -0.78 4.67 13.75
CA ARG A 568 -1.96 4.13 14.45
C ARG A 568 -1.76 3.96 15.94
N SER A 569 -0.66 3.32 16.33
CA SER A 569 -0.43 2.86 17.70
C SER A 569 0.72 3.63 18.36
N GLN A 570 1.93 3.53 17.79
CA GLN A 570 3.16 3.96 18.45
C GLN A 570 3.87 5.06 17.65
N LEU A 571 3.81 6.30 18.14
CA LEU A 571 4.44 7.45 17.49
C LEU A 571 5.59 8.01 18.34
N VAL A 572 6.78 8.05 17.75
CA VAL A 572 7.97 8.68 18.34
C VAL A 572 8.40 9.87 17.50
N ILE A 573 8.64 11.00 18.15
CA ILE A 573 9.11 12.24 17.55
C ILE A 573 10.57 12.44 17.96
N VAL A 574 11.48 12.43 16.99
CA VAL A 574 12.92 12.67 17.20
C VAL A 574 13.28 13.99 16.53
N ILE A 575 13.57 15.00 17.35
CA ILE A 575 13.78 16.37 16.89
C ILE A 575 15.01 17.00 17.52
N THR A 576 15.47 18.09 16.91
CA THR A 576 16.52 18.93 17.47
C THR A 576 15.98 19.96 18.46
N GLU A 577 16.85 20.53 19.30
CA GLU A 577 16.51 21.66 20.18
C GLU A 577 15.91 22.83 19.40
N ALA A 578 16.52 23.18 18.26
CA ALA A 578 16.04 24.28 17.41
C ALA A 578 14.60 24.04 16.92
N GLN A 579 14.29 22.82 16.48
CA GLN A 579 12.93 22.45 16.05
C GLN A 579 11.93 22.46 17.21
N TYR A 580 12.35 21.98 18.38
CA TYR A 580 11.48 22.00 19.55
C TYR A 580 11.13 23.43 19.98
N GLN A 581 12.11 24.34 19.98
CA GLN A 581 11.88 25.75 20.32
C GLN A 581 10.99 26.43 19.27
N LEU A 582 11.19 26.15 17.98
CA LEU A 582 10.30 26.61 16.91
C LEU A 582 8.86 26.14 17.17
N LEU A 583 8.65 24.85 17.45
CA LEU A 583 7.31 24.33 17.71
C LEU A 583 6.66 24.95 18.95
N LEU A 584 7.41 25.16 20.04
CA LEU A 584 6.86 25.76 21.26
C LEU A 584 6.37 27.21 21.08
N GLN A 585 6.94 27.96 20.11
CA GLN A 585 6.47 29.30 19.78
C GLN A 585 5.01 29.29 19.30
N TYR A 586 4.62 28.28 18.52
CA TYR A 586 3.30 28.18 17.91
C TYR A 586 2.38 27.19 18.64
N LEU A 587 2.94 26.21 19.36
CA LEU A 587 2.25 25.13 20.04
C LEU A 587 2.57 25.12 21.54
N PRO A 588 2.05 26.09 22.33
CA PRO A 588 2.39 26.23 23.75
C PRO A 588 2.00 25.00 24.58
N ASN A 589 1.01 24.22 24.13
CA ASN A 589 0.51 23.04 24.82
C ASN A 589 1.23 21.73 24.45
N LEU A 590 2.28 21.77 23.62
CA LEU A 590 2.98 20.57 23.11
C LEU A 590 3.40 19.61 24.23
N SER A 591 3.97 20.13 25.32
CA SER A 591 4.46 19.33 26.45
C SER A 591 3.36 18.61 27.25
N SER A 592 2.10 19.05 27.12
CA SER A 592 0.96 18.44 27.83
C SER A 592 0.44 17.17 27.15
N VAL A 593 0.57 17.11 25.82
CA VAL A 593 0.03 16.04 24.96
C VAL A 593 1.07 14.98 24.57
N CYS A 594 2.36 15.24 24.82
CA CYS A 594 3.44 14.26 24.62
C CYS A 594 4.11 13.87 25.94
N GLU A 595 4.93 12.83 25.88
CA GLU A 595 5.87 12.44 26.93
C GLU A 595 7.30 12.77 26.48
N LEU A 596 7.95 13.67 27.21
CA LEU A 596 9.33 14.06 26.97
C LEU A 596 10.28 13.01 27.53
N ILE A 597 11.11 12.43 26.67
CA ILE A 597 12.17 11.48 27.05
C ILE A 597 13.51 12.19 27.00
N ASP A 598 14.27 12.09 28.09
CA ASP A 598 15.62 12.65 28.17
C ASP A 598 16.59 11.84 27.31
N CYS A 599 17.18 12.48 26.30
CA CYS A 599 18.13 11.87 25.38
C CYS A 599 19.44 11.42 26.07
N LYS A 600 19.72 11.91 27.28
CA LYS A 600 20.89 11.51 28.08
C LYS A 600 20.61 10.29 28.97
N ASN A 601 19.34 9.91 29.13
CA ASN A 601 18.95 8.75 29.94
C ASN A 601 18.95 7.49 29.07
N GLU A 602 20.11 6.83 28.97
CA GLU A 602 20.31 5.62 28.18
C GLU A 602 19.25 4.51 28.46
N PRO A 603 18.96 4.13 29.73
CA PRO A 603 17.88 3.19 30.01
C PRO A 603 16.50 3.58 29.46
N ALA A 604 16.16 4.87 29.45
CA ALA A 604 14.89 5.34 28.90
C ALA A 604 14.85 5.21 27.37
N ILE A 605 15.97 5.47 26.69
CA ILE A 605 16.11 5.28 25.24
C ILE A 605 16.04 3.80 24.88
N ASP A 606 16.71 2.93 25.63
CA ASP A 606 16.64 1.48 25.41
C ASP A 606 15.22 0.95 25.59
N ASN A 607 14.51 1.40 26.64
CA ASN A 607 13.10 1.05 26.86
C ASN A 607 12.20 1.54 25.73
N LEU A 608 12.45 2.74 25.19
CA LEU A 608 11.71 3.27 24.05
C LEU A 608 11.94 2.45 22.79
N ILE A 609 13.19 2.04 22.52
CA ILE A 609 13.53 1.18 21.38
C ILE A 609 12.83 -0.18 21.54
N HIS A 610 12.81 -0.75 22.74
CA HIS A 610 12.07 -1.98 23.00
C HIS A 610 10.55 -1.82 22.83
N TRP A 611 10.01 -0.67 23.24
CA TRP A 611 8.60 -0.36 23.04
C TRP A 611 8.23 -0.27 21.56
N LEU A 612 9.04 0.43 20.74
CA LEU A 612 8.91 0.48 19.28
C LEU A 612 8.97 -0.90 18.61
N GLN A 613 9.72 -1.83 19.21
CA GLN A 613 9.89 -3.19 18.71
C GLN A 613 8.80 -4.16 19.18
N ALA A 614 7.95 -3.75 20.12
CA ALA A 614 6.91 -4.62 20.68
C ALA A 614 5.77 -4.89 19.68
N GLU A 615 5.62 -4.01 18.68
CA GLU A 615 4.60 -4.10 17.65
C GLU A 615 5.26 -4.18 16.28
N ASP A 616 4.95 -5.22 15.51
CA ASP A 616 5.39 -5.32 14.12
C ASP A 616 4.41 -4.53 13.22
N ASP A 617 4.88 -3.99 12.10
CA ASP A 617 4.06 -3.15 11.22
C ASP A 617 3.29 -3.99 10.17
N GLU A 618 2.37 -3.37 9.42
CA GLU A 618 1.75 -4.02 8.27
C GLU A 618 2.74 -4.15 7.10
N LEU A 619 2.60 -5.24 6.35
CA LEU A 619 3.31 -5.47 5.10
C LEU A 619 2.68 -4.61 4.01
N ILE A 620 3.37 -3.55 3.62
CA ILE A 620 3.00 -2.70 2.49
C ILE A 620 3.95 -2.98 1.34
N LEU A 621 3.56 -3.92 0.47
CA LEU A 621 4.38 -4.38 -0.65
C LEU A 621 4.63 -3.28 -1.70
N ALA A 622 3.69 -2.36 -1.89
CA ALA A 622 3.84 -1.22 -2.80
C ALA A 622 5.00 -0.28 -2.44
N LEU A 623 5.48 -0.32 -1.19
CA LEU A 623 6.65 0.43 -0.73
C LEU A 623 7.96 -0.35 -0.86
N GLN A 624 7.89 -1.66 -1.08
CA GLN A 624 9.07 -2.50 -1.05
C GLN A 624 9.85 -2.39 -2.35
N LYS A 625 11.03 -1.76 -2.26
CA LYS A 625 11.96 -1.66 -3.39
C LYS A 625 12.53 -3.04 -3.69
N LYS A 626 12.34 -3.51 -4.93
CA LYS A 626 12.86 -4.81 -5.43
C LYS A 626 14.32 -5.07 -5.02
N ASN A 627 15.17 -4.04 -5.10
CA ASN A 627 16.59 -4.12 -4.73
C ASN A 627 16.82 -4.40 -3.23
N ILE A 628 15.99 -3.85 -2.34
CA ILE A 628 16.08 -4.11 -0.90
C ILE A 628 15.72 -5.57 -0.60
N ILE A 629 14.64 -6.08 -1.21
CA ILE A 629 14.23 -7.48 -1.07
C ILE A 629 15.32 -8.42 -1.61
N ARG A 630 15.88 -8.12 -2.79
CA ARG A 630 17.03 -8.83 -3.35
C ARG A 630 18.18 -8.89 -2.35
N GLN A 631 18.55 -7.75 -1.76
CA GLN A 631 19.66 -7.69 -0.79
C GLN A 631 19.38 -8.56 0.44
N TYR A 632 18.18 -8.52 1.03
CA TYR A 632 17.83 -9.35 2.18
C TYR A 632 17.95 -10.85 1.90
N ILE A 633 17.45 -11.29 0.75
CA ILE A 633 17.54 -12.69 0.33
C ILE A 633 19.00 -13.09 0.23
N LEU A 634 19.82 -12.24 -0.37
CA LEU A 634 21.22 -12.47 -0.63
C LEU A 634 22.09 -12.44 0.64
N ASP A 635 21.82 -11.53 1.59
CA ASP A 635 22.49 -11.45 2.89
C ASP A 635 22.17 -12.65 3.78
N ALA A 636 20.93 -13.15 3.72
CA ALA A 636 20.51 -14.34 4.44
C ALA A 636 21.32 -15.59 4.05
N LEU A 637 21.84 -15.64 2.82
CA LEU A 637 22.74 -16.71 2.36
C LEU A 637 24.18 -16.55 2.87
N GLN A 638 24.54 -15.37 3.38
CA GLN A 638 25.88 -15.03 3.88
C GLN A 638 26.03 -15.21 5.39
N LEU A 639 24.94 -15.45 6.12
CA LEU A 639 24.96 -15.75 7.56
C LEU A 639 25.83 -16.97 7.93
N GLU A 640 26.16 -17.11 9.21
CA GLU A 640 26.93 -18.26 9.73
C GLU A 640 26.28 -19.60 9.40
N SER A 641 24.95 -19.68 9.47
CA SER A 641 24.17 -20.74 8.83
C SER A 641 23.26 -20.16 7.77
N VAL A 642 23.24 -20.79 6.60
CA VAL A 642 22.41 -20.38 5.46
C VAL A 642 20.95 -20.30 5.86
N LEU A 643 20.33 -19.14 5.65
CA LEU A 643 18.90 -18.94 5.81
C LEU A 643 18.22 -18.86 4.43
N LEU A 644 17.26 -19.75 4.20
CA LEU A 644 16.34 -19.66 3.07
C LEU A 644 14.95 -19.32 3.62
N TYR A 645 14.41 -18.19 3.17
CA TYR A 645 13.06 -17.78 3.52
C TYR A 645 12.04 -18.69 2.82
N ARG A 646 11.08 -19.22 3.58
CA ARG A 646 10.09 -20.19 3.08
C ARG A 646 9.07 -19.56 2.14
N ASP A 647 8.74 -18.31 2.38
CA ASP A 647 7.76 -17.47 1.68
C ASP A 647 8.42 -16.55 0.63
N MET A 648 9.69 -16.80 0.29
CA MET A 648 10.47 -15.95 -0.61
C MET A 648 9.81 -15.81 -1.99
N TYR A 649 9.43 -16.92 -2.60
CA TYR A 649 8.90 -16.91 -3.96
C TYR A 649 7.52 -16.25 -4.02
N GLU A 650 6.71 -16.43 -2.99
CA GLU A 650 5.42 -15.80 -2.84
C GLU A 650 5.57 -14.27 -2.68
N VAL A 651 6.54 -13.79 -1.90
CA VAL A 651 6.88 -12.36 -1.83
C VAL A 651 7.35 -11.82 -3.19
N LEU A 652 8.22 -12.56 -3.90
CA LEU A 652 8.71 -12.18 -5.23
C LEU A 652 7.60 -12.11 -6.28
N ASP A 653 6.62 -13.02 -6.22
CA ASP A 653 5.45 -13.01 -7.10
C ASP A 653 4.61 -11.74 -6.90
N GLN A 654 4.38 -11.37 -5.64
CA GLN A 654 3.53 -10.23 -5.26
C GLN A 654 4.13 -8.87 -5.66
N ILE A 655 5.46 -8.70 -5.59
CA ILE A 655 6.15 -7.47 -6.04
C ILE A 655 6.46 -7.48 -7.55
N ASN A 656 5.91 -8.44 -8.30
CA ASN A 656 6.14 -8.63 -9.74
C ASN A 656 7.64 -8.76 -10.12
N PHE A 657 8.42 -9.49 -9.31
CA PHE A 657 9.81 -9.85 -9.58
C PHE A 657 9.85 -11.17 -10.36
N LYS A 658 9.68 -11.11 -11.68
CA LYS A 658 9.44 -12.29 -12.56
C LYS A 658 10.43 -12.34 -13.73
N GLY A 659 10.41 -13.45 -14.49
CA GLY A 659 11.15 -13.58 -15.73
C GLY A 659 12.67 -13.54 -15.57
N GLU A 660 13.34 -12.69 -16.34
CA GLU A 660 14.80 -12.57 -16.35
C GLU A 660 15.36 -12.05 -15.02
N GLU A 661 14.73 -11.02 -14.42
CA GLU A 661 15.12 -10.48 -13.11
C GLU A 661 15.18 -11.58 -12.04
N ARG A 662 14.15 -12.45 -11.99
CA ARG A 662 14.10 -13.61 -11.09
C ARG A 662 15.21 -14.60 -11.37
N SER A 663 15.46 -14.90 -12.63
CA SER A 663 16.48 -15.86 -13.04
C SER A 663 17.90 -15.35 -12.71
N GLU A 664 18.14 -14.04 -12.80
CA GLU A 664 19.38 -13.41 -12.33
C GLU A 664 19.58 -13.51 -10.82
N LEU A 665 18.52 -13.26 -10.04
CA LEU A 665 18.57 -13.43 -8.60
C LEU A 665 18.90 -14.88 -8.22
N GLU A 666 18.20 -15.86 -8.80
CA GLU A 666 18.47 -17.28 -8.55
C GLU A 666 19.89 -17.68 -8.89
N ARG A 667 20.45 -17.18 -10.01
CA ARG A 667 21.85 -17.43 -10.38
C ARG A 667 22.80 -16.90 -9.32
N GLU A 668 22.58 -15.68 -8.83
CA GLU A 668 23.41 -15.11 -7.76
C GLU A 668 23.27 -15.91 -6.45
N MET A 669 22.06 -16.33 -6.11
CA MET A 669 21.81 -17.19 -4.94
C MET A 669 22.54 -18.54 -5.06
N ILE A 670 22.50 -19.17 -6.24
CA ILE A 670 23.19 -20.44 -6.50
C ILE A 670 24.69 -20.28 -6.30
N LEU A 671 25.29 -19.22 -6.83
CA LEU A 671 26.72 -18.95 -6.65
C LEU A 671 27.10 -18.82 -5.17
N ARG A 672 26.32 -18.06 -4.38
CA ARG A 672 26.55 -17.94 -2.92
C ARG A 672 26.34 -19.24 -2.17
N LEU A 673 25.38 -20.06 -2.59
CA LEU A 673 25.12 -21.38 -2.00
C LEU A 673 26.24 -22.38 -2.33
N GLN A 674 26.86 -22.29 -3.51
CA GLN A 674 27.98 -23.16 -3.91
C GLN A 674 29.25 -22.94 -3.06
N GLU A 675 29.39 -21.77 -2.43
CA GLU A 675 30.48 -21.48 -1.49
C GLU A 675 30.31 -22.19 -0.14
N ARG A 676 29.17 -22.87 0.09
CA ARG A 676 28.81 -23.52 1.36
C ARG A 676 29.10 -25.02 1.34
N SER A 677 29.18 -25.62 2.52
CA SER A 677 29.45 -27.07 2.65
C SER A 677 28.28 -27.90 2.10
N LEU A 678 28.60 -28.99 1.42
CA LEU A 678 27.59 -29.89 0.86
C LEU A 678 26.71 -30.51 1.95
N GLU A 679 27.29 -30.79 3.13
CA GLU A 679 26.58 -31.30 4.31
C GLU A 679 25.50 -30.33 4.79
N GLU A 680 25.82 -29.03 4.87
CA GLU A 680 24.86 -28.00 5.25
C GLU A 680 23.69 -27.93 4.26
N LEU A 681 23.98 -27.89 2.95
CA LEU A 681 22.95 -27.83 1.91
C LEU A 681 22.04 -29.07 1.94
N LYS A 682 22.61 -30.27 2.14
CA LYS A 682 21.85 -31.52 2.30
C LYS A 682 20.92 -31.48 3.50
N ALA A 683 21.40 -30.96 4.64
CA ALA A 683 20.58 -30.81 5.84
C ALA A 683 19.41 -29.84 5.61
N LYS A 684 19.63 -28.71 4.93
CA LYS A 684 18.57 -27.75 4.58
C LYS A 684 17.55 -28.36 3.62
N LEU A 685 17.99 -29.10 2.60
CA LEU A 685 17.09 -29.79 1.68
C LEU A 685 16.23 -30.84 2.39
N ALA A 686 16.79 -31.59 3.35
CA ALA A 686 16.04 -32.58 4.14
C ALA A 686 14.91 -31.91 4.94
N ILE A 687 15.17 -30.75 5.55
CA ILE A 687 14.15 -29.96 6.25
C ILE A 687 13.04 -29.51 5.28
N LEU A 688 13.39 -28.94 4.13
CA LEU A 688 12.41 -28.49 3.13
C LEU A 688 11.54 -29.64 2.59
N ASN A 689 12.10 -30.84 2.47
CA ASN A 689 11.36 -32.04 2.08
C ASN A 689 10.35 -32.47 3.15
N ALA A 690 10.77 -32.51 4.42
CA ALA A 690 9.90 -32.89 5.53
C ALA A 690 8.72 -31.92 5.69
N GLU A 691 8.95 -30.64 5.41
CA GLU A 691 7.96 -29.56 5.53
C GLU A 691 7.06 -29.43 4.29
N LYS A 692 7.31 -30.20 3.22
CA LYS A 692 6.64 -30.04 1.92
C LYS A 692 6.70 -28.58 1.41
N ALA A 693 7.86 -27.95 1.55
CA ALA A 693 8.08 -26.57 1.14
C ALA A 693 7.99 -26.39 -0.39
N ASN A 694 7.95 -25.12 -0.82
CA ASN A 694 7.84 -24.72 -2.22
C ASN A 694 8.87 -25.46 -3.12
N PRO A 695 8.44 -26.12 -4.21
CA PRO A 695 9.32 -26.84 -5.13
C PRO A 695 10.46 -26.00 -5.71
N LEU A 696 10.27 -24.69 -5.86
CA LEU A 696 11.29 -23.76 -6.37
C LEU A 696 12.50 -23.69 -5.43
N LEU A 697 12.29 -23.59 -4.11
CA LEU A 697 13.37 -23.60 -3.11
C LEU A 697 14.15 -24.92 -3.12
N GLN A 698 13.43 -26.04 -3.27
CA GLN A 698 14.06 -27.36 -3.36
C GLN A 698 14.94 -27.46 -4.61
N SER A 699 14.45 -26.99 -5.76
CA SER A 699 15.19 -26.94 -7.01
C SER A 699 16.42 -26.05 -6.91
N LEU A 700 16.30 -24.87 -6.28
CA LEU A 700 17.41 -23.95 -6.06
C LEU A 700 18.58 -24.61 -5.32
N LEU A 701 18.29 -25.30 -4.20
CA LEU A 701 19.31 -26.05 -3.45
C LEU A 701 19.91 -27.20 -4.26
N LEU A 702 19.07 -27.95 -5.00
CA LEU A 702 19.53 -29.06 -5.83
C LEU A 702 20.46 -28.57 -6.95
N ARG A 703 20.14 -27.46 -7.60
CA ARG A 703 20.99 -26.79 -8.60
C ARG A 703 22.31 -26.33 -7.99
N ALA A 704 22.29 -25.73 -6.80
CA ALA A 704 23.51 -25.33 -6.08
C ALA A 704 24.42 -26.52 -5.75
N MET A 705 23.86 -27.70 -5.45
CA MET A 705 24.62 -28.93 -5.22
C MET A 705 25.06 -29.66 -6.51
N GLY A 706 24.72 -29.15 -7.70
CA GLY A 706 24.99 -29.81 -8.98
C GLY A 706 24.05 -30.98 -9.31
N HIS A 707 22.96 -31.14 -8.58
CA HIS A 707 21.93 -32.18 -8.79
C HIS A 707 20.81 -31.68 -9.73
N TYR A 708 21.19 -31.25 -10.94
CA TYR A 708 20.31 -30.57 -11.90
C TYR A 708 19.05 -31.38 -12.29
N TRP A 709 19.21 -32.68 -12.58
CA TRP A 709 18.08 -33.55 -12.92
C TRP A 709 17.10 -33.76 -11.75
N ASP A 710 17.59 -33.77 -10.52
CA ASP A 710 16.73 -33.81 -9.34
C ASP A 710 15.95 -32.50 -9.19
N GLY A 711 16.61 -31.36 -9.41
CA GLY A 711 15.97 -30.04 -9.43
C GLY A 711 14.86 -29.97 -10.48
N ALA A 712 15.14 -30.41 -11.70
CA ALA A 712 14.16 -30.49 -12.77
C ALA A 712 12.95 -31.36 -12.38
N ARG A 713 13.18 -32.55 -11.81
CA ARG A 713 12.10 -33.43 -11.32
C ARG A 713 11.21 -32.74 -10.29
N ARG A 714 11.77 -31.97 -9.35
CA ARG A 714 10.94 -31.23 -8.36
C ARG A 714 10.01 -30.23 -9.01
N ILE A 715 10.49 -29.51 -10.02
CA ILE A 715 9.74 -28.46 -10.72
C ILE A 715 8.63 -29.02 -11.61
N THR A 716 8.70 -30.28 -12.04
CA THR A 716 7.60 -30.90 -12.82
C THR A 716 6.25 -30.89 -12.09
N THR A 717 6.25 -30.82 -10.76
CA THR A 717 5.03 -30.67 -9.95
C THR A 717 4.28 -29.36 -10.22
N LEU A 718 4.95 -28.34 -10.78
CA LEU A 718 4.36 -27.06 -11.15
C LEU A 718 3.82 -27.03 -12.58
N LYS A 719 3.98 -28.10 -13.37
CA LYS A 719 3.63 -28.09 -14.80
C LYS A 719 2.14 -27.79 -15.04
N ASP A 720 1.29 -28.31 -14.18
CA ASP A 720 -0.17 -28.16 -14.32
C ASP A 720 -0.68 -26.85 -13.70
N THR A 721 0.03 -26.29 -12.71
CA THR A 721 -0.42 -25.12 -11.95
C THR A 721 0.25 -23.81 -12.37
N GLN A 722 1.53 -23.86 -12.75
CA GLN A 722 2.37 -22.73 -13.16
C GLN A 722 3.29 -23.12 -14.33
N PRO A 723 2.73 -23.38 -15.53
CA PRO A 723 3.48 -23.89 -16.67
C PRO A 723 4.60 -22.96 -17.14
N THR A 724 4.36 -21.65 -17.12
CA THR A 724 5.34 -20.64 -17.52
C THR A 724 6.54 -20.59 -16.58
N GLU A 725 6.32 -20.71 -15.27
CA GLU A 725 7.39 -20.73 -14.27
C GLU A 725 8.15 -22.07 -14.32
N CYS A 726 7.44 -23.18 -14.55
CA CYS A 726 8.04 -24.48 -14.81
C CYS A 726 9.02 -24.41 -16.00
N ASP A 727 8.58 -23.86 -17.13
CA ASP A 727 9.41 -23.67 -18.32
C ASP A 727 10.61 -22.76 -18.08
N ARG A 728 10.41 -21.63 -17.39
CA ARG A 728 11.50 -20.69 -17.03
C ARG A 728 12.60 -21.40 -16.25
N VAL A 729 12.23 -22.14 -15.22
CA VAL A 729 13.21 -22.83 -14.36
C VAL A 729 13.87 -23.99 -15.09
N MET A 730 13.14 -24.73 -15.92
CA MET A 730 13.73 -25.79 -16.77
C MET A 730 14.78 -25.22 -17.72
N GLU A 731 14.50 -24.06 -18.34
CA GLU A 731 15.49 -23.39 -19.19
C GLU A 731 16.68 -22.86 -18.40
N ALA A 732 16.45 -22.32 -17.19
CA ALA A 732 17.52 -21.89 -16.31
C ALA A 732 18.44 -23.07 -15.91
N ILE A 733 17.89 -24.26 -15.64
CA ILE A 733 18.67 -25.47 -15.37
C ILE A 733 19.47 -25.90 -16.60
N ALA A 734 18.90 -25.81 -17.80
CA ALA A 734 19.61 -26.11 -19.04
C ALA A 734 20.81 -25.17 -19.24
N HIS A 735 20.63 -23.87 -18.97
CA HIS A 735 21.73 -22.91 -19.00
C HIS A 735 22.78 -23.16 -17.93
N ASP A 736 22.39 -23.56 -16.71
CA ASP A 736 23.36 -23.95 -15.67
C ASP A 736 24.22 -25.14 -16.13
N LEU A 737 23.62 -26.13 -16.79
CA LEU A 737 24.31 -27.29 -17.36
C LEU A 737 25.29 -26.86 -18.47
N GLU A 738 24.90 -25.95 -19.35
CA GLU A 738 25.78 -25.40 -20.39
C GLU A 738 26.96 -24.63 -19.79
N ALA A 739 26.73 -23.85 -18.72
CA ALA A 739 27.77 -23.10 -18.04
C ALA A 739 28.85 -24.00 -17.41
N VAL A 740 28.52 -25.24 -17.05
CA VAL A 740 29.48 -26.27 -16.60
C VAL A 740 29.92 -27.23 -17.71
N ASN A 741 29.74 -26.84 -18.98
CA ASN A 741 30.11 -27.58 -20.19
C ASN A 741 29.38 -28.92 -20.41
N LEU A 742 28.18 -29.08 -19.85
CA LEU A 742 27.32 -30.27 -20.02
C LEU A 742 26.24 -30.03 -21.09
N PHE A 743 26.64 -29.59 -22.28
CA PHE A 743 25.74 -29.26 -23.42
C PHE A 743 24.81 -30.42 -23.81
N VAL A 744 25.31 -31.65 -23.74
CA VAL A 744 24.54 -32.86 -24.02
C VAL A 744 23.42 -33.06 -22.99
N GLU A 745 23.68 -32.81 -21.71
CA GLU A 745 22.66 -32.92 -20.66
C GLU A 745 21.62 -31.80 -20.76
N ALA A 746 22.05 -30.58 -21.10
CA ALA A 746 21.14 -29.47 -21.35
C ALA A 746 20.17 -29.77 -22.51
N ALA A 747 20.69 -30.31 -23.62
CA ALA A 747 19.88 -30.73 -24.75
C ALA A 747 18.93 -31.89 -24.40
N ARG A 748 19.37 -32.87 -23.61
CA ARG A 748 18.50 -33.95 -23.10
C ARG A 748 17.38 -33.42 -22.22
N LEU A 749 17.69 -32.47 -21.32
CA LEU A 749 16.68 -31.84 -20.46
C LEU A 749 15.61 -31.12 -21.30
N ARG A 750 16.04 -30.29 -22.26
CA ARG A 750 15.11 -29.59 -23.19
C ARG A 750 14.29 -30.57 -24.02
N PHE A 751 14.88 -31.67 -24.47
CA PHE A 751 14.17 -32.72 -25.20
C PHE A 751 13.11 -33.42 -24.35
N GLN A 752 13.48 -33.92 -23.16
CA GLN A 752 12.59 -34.70 -22.31
C GLN A 752 11.50 -33.86 -21.63
N MET A 753 11.86 -32.67 -21.17
CA MET A 753 10.96 -31.85 -20.33
C MET A 753 10.19 -30.80 -21.13
N ARG A 754 10.77 -30.28 -22.23
CA ARG A 754 10.17 -29.22 -23.08
C ARG A 754 9.82 -29.65 -24.50
N GLN A 755 10.09 -30.91 -24.87
CA GLN A 755 9.85 -31.44 -26.23
C GLN A 755 10.58 -30.68 -27.35
N ILE A 756 11.67 -29.99 -27.01
CA ILE A 756 12.51 -29.31 -28.02
C ILE A 756 13.37 -30.37 -28.71
N PRO A 757 13.41 -30.41 -30.06
CA PRO A 757 14.20 -31.40 -30.79
C PRO A 757 15.68 -31.42 -30.36
N TYR A 758 16.24 -32.62 -30.22
CA TYR A 758 17.65 -32.78 -29.88
C TYR A 758 18.52 -32.28 -31.06
N PRO A 759 19.48 -31.36 -30.84
CA PRO A 759 20.25 -30.79 -31.94
C PRO A 759 21.10 -31.83 -32.67
N GLU A 760 21.03 -31.84 -34.01
CA GLU A 760 21.75 -32.82 -34.85
C GLU A 760 23.28 -32.77 -34.73
N HIS A 761 23.82 -31.61 -34.32
CA HIS A 761 25.26 -31.42 -34.15
C HIS A 761 25.80 -31.98 -32.83
N LEU A 762 24.94 -32.36 -31.87
CA LEU A 762 25.35 -32.97 -30.61
C LEU A 762 25.42 -34.50 -30.73
N PRO A 763 26.39 -35.15 -30.07
CA PRO A 763 26.62 -36.58 -30.24
C PRO A 763 25.54 -37.45 -29.59
N LEU A 764 25.36 -38.67 -30.13
CA LEU A 764 24.57 -39.77 -29.56
C LEU A 764 23.07 -39.46 -29.38
N PRO A 765 22.30 -39.21 -30.45
CA PRO A 765 20.88 -38.88 -30.37
C PRO A 765 20.03 -39.94 -29.66
N GLU A 766 20.48 -41.20 -29.59
CA GLU A 766 19.77 -42.27 -28.89
C GLU A 766 19.66 -42.03 -27.36
N ILE A 767 20.53 -41.19 -26.80
CA ILE A 767 20.52 -40.87 -25.35
C ILE A 767 19.45 -39.83 -25.01
N ALA A 768 18.86 -39.16 -26.01
CA ALA A 768 17.90 -38.08 -25.83
C ALA A 768 16.69 -38.52 -24.98
N GLN A 769 16.24 -39.77 -25.14
CA GLN A 769 15.11 -40.36 -24.39
C GLN A 769 15.52 -41.18 -23.16
N ALA A 770 16.82 -41.40 -22.94
CA ALA A 770 17.26 -42.26 -21.84
C ALA A 770 17.01 -41.59 -20.48
N GLU A 771 16.46 -42.34 -19.52
CA GLU A 771 16.27 -41.84 -18.15
C GLU A 771 17.58 -41.83 -17.35
N GLY A 772 17.73 -40.85 -16.44
CA GLY A 772 18.89 -40.73 -15.56
C GLY A 772 20.05 -39.91 -16.13
N ASN A 773 21.12 -39.75 -15.34
CA ASN A 773 22.31 -38.99 -15.76
C ASN A 773 23.00 -39.65 -16.98
N LEU A 774 23.79 -38.86 -17.70
CA LEU A 774 24.44 -39.24 -18.95
C LEU A 774 25.29 -40.50 -18.79
N ILE A 775 25.99 -40.66 -17.67
CA ILE A 775 26.81 -41.86 -17.40
C ILE A 775 25.93 -43.11 -17.38
N THR A 776 24.78 -43.06 -16.69
CA THR A 776 23.85 -44.20 -16.61
C THR A 776 23.24 -44.51 -17.97
N ALA A 777 22.86 -43.47 -18.72
CA ALA A 777 22.34 -43.60 -20.08
C ALA A 777 23.36 -44.21 -21.04
N LEU A 778 24.60 -43.72 -21.03
CA LEU A 778 25.71 -44.23 -21.82
C LEU A 778 26.03 -45.68 -21.49
N VAL A 779 26.11 -46.04 -20.20
CA VAL A 779 26.34 -47.43 -19.77
C VAL A 779 25.21 -48.35 -20.25
N LYS A 780 23.96 -47.89 -20.22
CA LYS A 780 22.81 -48.68 -20.69
C LYS A 780 22.86 -48.90 -22.21
N ILE A 781 23.25 -47.88 -22.97
CA ILE A 781 23.38 -47.96 -24.42
C ILE A 781 24.56 -48.85 -24.82
N LEU A 782 25.73 -48.67 -24.19
CA LEU A 782 26.91 -49.51 -24.42
C LEU A 782 26.60 -50.99 -24.14
N LYS A 783 25.92 -51.30 -23.02
CA LYS A 783 25.48 -52.67 -22.72
C LYS A 783 24.44 -53.22 -23.71
N SER A 784 23.61 -52.36 -24.30
CA SER A 784 22.64 -52.78 -25.32
C SER A 784 23.30 -53.07 -26.67
N GLN A 785 24.42 -52.41 -26.99
CA GLN A 785 25.20 -52.65 -28.20
C GLN A 785 26.07 -53.93 -28.08
N ASP A 786 26.59 -54.26 -26.89
CA ASP A 786 27.30 -55.53 -26.64
C ASP A 786 26.40 -56.77 -26.82
N ASN A 787 25.09 -56.64 -26.58
CA ASN A 787 24.11 -57.70 -26.84
C ASN A 787 23.81 -57.90 -28.34
N VAL A 788 24.11 -56.93 -29.20
CA VAL A 788 23.98 -57.06 -30.66
C VAL A 788 25.20 -57.78 -31.25
N TYR A 789 26.38 -57.62 -30.67
CA TYR A 789 27.60 -58.34 -31.09
C TYR A 789 27.72 -59.77 -30.55
N THR A 790 26.90 -60.16 -29.57
CA THR A 790 26.89 -61.55 -29.03
C THR A 790 25.79 -62.44 -29.64
N GLN A 791 24.87 -61.89 -30.44
CA GLN A 791 23.89 -62.68 -31.21
C GLN A 791 24.28 -62.87 -32.69
N GLY A 792 25.46 -62.39 -33.10
CA GLY A 792 26.07 -62.68 -34.40
C GLY A 792 27.20 -63.69 -34.28
N ASN A 793 26.88 -64.94 -33.95
CA ASN A 793 27.72 -66.12 -34.22
C ASN A 793 26.83 -67.35 -34.44
#